data_AF-F0GX78-F1
#
_entry.id   AF-F0GX78-F1
#
_cell.length_a   1.000
_cell.length_b   1.000
_cell.length_c   1.000
_cell.angle_alpha   90.00
_cell.angle_beta   90.00
_cell.angle_gamma   90.00
#
_symmetry.space_group_name_H-M   'P 1'
#
loop_
_entity.id
_entity.type
_entity.pdbx_description
1 polymer ?
#
loop_
_entity_poly.entity_id
_entity_poly.type
_entity_poly.pdbx_seq_one_letter_code
_entity_poly.pdbx_strand_id
1 'polypeptide(L)'
;MTYEKYLIDDIGEKRPRKNQYIIDSIKADETGKKIDAKNHPYNQKLESYKKQKKDLLEKADAMAKKDPNYSLDQKYLRDLYYRKFMANAMLNFYEENKDLSYDSELDYKLCKLEYEQIPKIIENDLFIKSNLERASNRLEKLTSKEVEESKKLIEEDRKVLSEKFDADNKSLKKSFDEGHISKKAFKSEKEQLKQKFKDQNKRLDYRNPEVSLKEEIESLKYKIDKDYKKEIKILEADKAEARRRTPVEVEKTSAYRSILTAPLPGLGQILNGQWQKGLMFLLGSLFIYFIAIPYALGFGNYQGEGIAGLINLAQGGKRLDRSILFMIEGIISLVFVFLAALIYIFSFKDVRKVEKKEMAGIRPNNFFETKKMLRTDGFPFLITAPALLVIIFIVIVPIVTAIMISFTNMDPQNQNKFTWIGLNNYITIAKGQGIAGQAFWHIFGWTVVWTLLASTLAIVLGFIFALLVNNERVKGKKFFRTIYLLPWAIPAFITIMFFSIMTSRGGIIPEALNSLFNVNLDIKNNTFQTRAMLILLQGWLGHSYIFLLTTGVLQAIPKDLYEAASIDGATGFQRTLKITIPLVLFQIAPMLINQYTFNFNNFSIIYLYNQGGPFNPQVYGNLAGSSDILISYIYKLTMESQYQAIGAAVTVFISIILIIISYFGYKNSSAFKEY
;
A
#
# COMPACT_ATOMS: atom_id res chain seq x y z
N MET A 1 -8.12 33.93 30.29
CA MET A 1 -8.07 32.59 29.68
C MET A 1 -7.67 31.65 30.78
N THR A 2 -8.59 30.79 31.23
CA THR A 2 -8.40 29.97 32.43
C THR A 2 -7.50 28.77 32.13
N TYR A 3 -6.38 28.64 32.84
CA TYR A 3 -5.62 27.40 32.87
C TYR A 3 -6.49 26.30 33.48
N GLU A 4 -6.53 25.11 32.86
CA GLU A 4 -7.25 23.97 33.43
C GLU A 4 -6.60 23.52 34.74
N LYS A 5 -7.41 23.10 35.73
CA LYS A 5 -6.92 22.70 37.06
C LYS A 5 -6.09 21.41 37.06
N TYR A 6 -6.30 20.56 36.05
CA TYR A 6 -5.61 19.28 35.87
C TYR A 6 -4.98 19.21 34.49
N LEU A 7 -3.91 18.42 34.37
CA LEU A 7 -3.32 18.00 33.10
C LEU A 7 -3.78 16.58 32.78
N ILE A 8 -3.68 16.22 31.51
CA ILE A 8 -3.95 14.88 31.01
C ILE A 8 -2.65 14.33 30.42
N ASP A 9 -2.21 13.16 30.89
CA ASP A 9 -1.08 12.47 30.30
C ASP A 9 -1.46 11.76 28.97
N ASP A 10 -0.50 11.19 28.24
CA ASP A 10 -0.79 10.60 26.92
C ASP A 10 -1.66 9.32 27.00
N ILE A 11 -1.87 8.78 28.21
CA ILE A 11 -2.71 7.61 28.49
C ILE A 11 -4.13 8.05 28.90
N GLY A 12 -4.35 9.34 29.14
CA GLY A 12 -5.65 9.90 29.51
C GLY A 12 -5.86 10.05 31.02
N GLU A 13 -4.83 9.82 31.85
CA GLU A 13 -4.96 10.00 33.29
C GLU A 13 -4.84 11.48 33.68
N LYS A 14 -5.71 11.91 34.59
CA LYS A 14 -5.69 13.27 35.13
C LYS A 14 -4.58 13.41 36.18
N ARG A 15 -3.77 14.45 36.04
CA ARG A 15 -2.65 14.77 36.93
C ARG A 15 -2.79 16.20 37.48
N PRO A 16 -2.56 16.43 38.79
CA PRO A 16 -2.61 17.79 39.35
C PRO A 16 -1.45 18.63 38.82
N ARG A 17 -1.58 19.96 38.74
CA ARG A 17 -0.43 20.80 38.37
C ARG A 17 0.66 20.77 39.45
N LYS A 18 1.93 20.82 39.05
CA LYS A 18 3.10 21.02 39.92
C LYS A 18 3.62 22.46 39.88
N ASN A 19 3.42 23.19 38.79
CA ASN A 19 3.85 24.57 38.66
C ASN A 19 3.02 25.51 39.55
N GLN A 20 3.61 25.90 40.68
CA GLN A 20 2.99 26.77 41.67
C GLN A 20 2.66 28.16 41.12
N TYR A 21 3.46 28.71 40.19
CA TYR A 21 3.16 29.99 39.56
C TYR A 21 1.85 29.94 38.75
N ILE A 22 1.62 28.87 38.00
CA ILE A 22 0.35 28.70 37.26
C ILE A 22 -0.82 28.50 38.22
N ILE A 23 -0.63 27.71 39.30
CA ILE A 23 -1.66 27.49 40.33
C ILE A 23 -2.07 28.81 40.99
N ASP A 24 -1.09 29.63 41.38
CA ASP A 24 -1.34 30.92 42.01
C ASP A 24 -1.91 31.92 41.00
N SER A 25 -1.52 31.84 39.72
CA SER A 25 -2.12 32.63 38.64
C SER A 25 -3.60 32.28 38.41
N ILE A 26 -3.99 31.00 38.49
CA ILE A 26 -5.41 30.58 38.41
C ILE A 26 -6.21 31.22 39.55
N LYS A 27 -5.70 31.16 40.78
CA LYS A 27 -6.35 31.77 41.96
C LYS A 27 -6.39 33.31 41.89
N ALA A 28 -5.36 33.91 41.29
CA ALA A 28 -5.25 35.35 41.15
C ALA A 28 -6.22 35.89 40.09
N ASP A 29 -6.45 35.15 39.00
CA ASP A 29 -7.48 35.45 38.00
C ASP A 29 -8.89 35.41 38.62
N GLU A 30 -9.16 34.49 39.56
CA GLU A 30 -10.43 34.44 40.32
C GLU A 30 -10.63 35.65 41.25
N THR A 31 -9.54 36.33 41.64
CA THR A 31 -9.54 37.45 42.61
C THR A 31 -9.16 38.80 42.01
N GLY A 32 -8.86 38.87 40.70
CA GLY A 32 -8.50 40.09 39.97
C GLY A 32 -7.09 40.64 40.24
N LYS A 33 -6.21 39.87 40.89
CA LYS A 33 -4.81 40.27 41.18
C LYS A 33 -3.86 39.80 40.07
N LYS A 34 -2.88 40.64 39.69
CA LYS A 34 -1.79 40.24 38.77
C LYS A 34 -0.57 39.81 39.58
N ILE A 35 -0.01 38.65 39.25
CA ILE A 35 1.23 38.11 39.84
C ILE A 35 2.39 38.38 38.88
N ASP A 36 3.52 38.86 39.41
CA ASP A 36 4.75 39.01 38.63
C ASP A 36 5.45 37.66 38.46
N ALA A 37 5.59 37.23 37.20
CA ALA A 37 6.24 35.97 36.84
C ALA A 37 7.71 35.91 37.27
N LYS A 38 8.46 37.02 37.14
CA LYS A 38 9.93 36.99 37.32
C LYS A 38 10.33 36.87 38.79
N ASN A 39 9.55 37.48 39.68
CA ASN A 39 9.81 37.49 41.12
C ASN A 39 9.10 36.36 41.88
N HIS A 40 8.39 35.47 41.18
CA HIS A 40 7.68 34.38 41.83
C HIS A 40 8.66 33.35 42.45
N PRO A 41 8.49 32.94 43.73
CA PRO A 41 9.42 32.03 44.42
C PRO A 41 9.66 30.70 43.68
N TYR A 42 8.63 30.16 43.04
CA TYR A 42 8.75 28.94 42.22
C TYR A 42 9.65 29.15 40.99
N ASN A 43 9.52 30.28 40.28
CA ASN A 43 10.31 30.54 39.07
C ASN A 43 11.78 30.78 39.40
N GLN A 44 12.07 31.43 40.54
CA GLN A 44 13.44 31.58 41.05
C GLN A 44 14.06 30.22 41.44
N LYS A 45 13.31 29.34 42.10
CA LYS A 45 13.76 27.96 42.39
C LYS A 45 13.99 27.16 41.12
N LEU A 46 13.11 27.28 40.12
CA LEU A 46 13.23 26.60 38.84
C LEU A 46 14.46 27.08 38.04
N GLU A 47 14.75 28.38 38.07
CA GLU A 47 15.94 28.95 37.44
C GLU A 47 17.23 28.50 38.14
N SER A 48 17.23 28.50 39.47
CA SER A 48 18.34 27.96 40.28
C SER A 48 18.60 26.49 39.98
N TYR A 49 17.55 25.67 39.94
CA TYR A 49 17.62 24.26 39.54
C TYR A 49 18.21 24.09 38.14
N LYS A 50 17.76 24.87 37.15
CA LYS A 50 18.31 24.81 35.78
C LYS A 50 19.79 25.15 35.73
N LYS A 51 20.23 26.16 36.49
CA LYS A 51 21.64 26.55 36.58
C LYS A 51 22.49 25.47 37.23
N GLN A 52 22.06 24.96 38.40
CA GLN A 52 22.74 23.87 39.09
C GLN A 52 22.81 22.60 38.25
N LYS A 53 21.71 22.23 37.59
CA LYS A 53 21.65 21.11 36.64
C LYS A 53 22.71 21.25 35.56
N LYS A 54 22.81 22.43 34.94
CA LYS A 54 23.78 22.72 33.88
C LYS A 54 25.21 22.59 34.39
N ASP A 55 25.54 23.24 35.51
CA ASP A 55 26.89 23.23 36.09
C ASP A 55 27.32 21.81 36.51
N LEU A 56 26.39 21.01 37.06
CA LEU A 56 26.65 19.61 37.43
C LEU A 56 26.83 18.73 36.19
N LEU A 57 26.03 18.90 35.15
CA LEU A 57 26.19 18.17 33.89
C LEU A 57 27.53 18.47 33.23
N GLU A 58 27.99 19.73 33.21
CA GLU A 58 29.29 20.10 32.66
C GLU A 58 30.45 19.48 33.46
N LYS A 59 30.36 19.47 34.79
CA LYS A 59 31.34 18.79 35.65
C LYS A 59 31.34 17.28 35.43
N ALA A 60 30.17 16.65 35.39
CA ALA A 60 30.02 15.22 35.16
C ALA A 60 30.55 14.82 33.79
N ASP A 61 30.28 15.59 32.74
CA ASP A 61 30.79 15.36 31.39
C ASP A 61 32.32 15.46 31.33
N ALA A 62 32.91 16.47 32.00
CA ALA A 62 34.36 16.62 32.08
C ALA A 62 35.03 15.47 32.84
N MET A 63 34.36 14.89 33.85
CA MET A 63 34.85 13.71 34.58
C MET A 63 34.67 12.43 33.76
N ALA A 64 33.52 12.25 33.10
CA ALA A 64 33.24 11.08 32.27
C ALA A 64 34.26 10.93 31.13
N LYS A 65 34.69 12.05 30.53
CA LYS A 65 35.73 12.07 29.49
C LYS A 65 37.12 11.69 29.98
N LYS A 66 37.38 11.72 31.29
CA LYS A 66 38.64 11.30 31.92
C LYS A 66 38.62 9.83 32.38
N ASP A 67 37.46 9.16 32.35
CA ASP A 67 37.33 7.76 32.73
C ASP A 67 38.09 6.87 31.72
N PRO A 68 38.90 5.88 32.17
CA PRO A 68 39.60 4.96 31.27
C PRO A 68 38.68 4.24 30.27
N ASN A 69 37.43 3.96 30.68
CA ASN A 69 36.43 3.32 29.82
C ASN A 69 35.93 4.25 28.69
N TYR A 70 36.22 5.56 28.77
CA TYR A 70 35.94 6.50 27.70
C TYR A 70 36.91 6.35 26.50
N SER A 71 38.05 5.68 26.69
CA SER A 71 39.05 5.44 25.66
C SER A 71 38.91 4.09 24.94
N LEU A 72 37.81 3.35 25.18
CA LEU A 72 37.55 2.07 24.53
C LEU A 72 37.37 2.22 23.00
N ASP A 73 37.97 1.30 22.24
CA ASP A 73 37.86 1.24 20.77
C ASP A 73 36.41 1.04 20.29
N GLN A 74 35.64 0.28 21.07
CA GLN A 74 34.25 -0.04 20.75
C GLN A 74 33.33 1.14 21.08
N LYS A 75 32.96 1.91 20.05
CA LYS A 75 32.11 3.12 20.17
C LYS A 75 30.82 2.89 20.99
N TYR A 76 30.14 1.76 20.82
CA TYR A 76 28.88 1.51 21.54
C TYR A 76 29.12 1.27 23.04
N LEU A 77 30.21 0.59 23.40
CA LEU A 77 30.53 0.28 24.79
C LEU A 77 30.97 1.55 25.52
N ARG A 78 31.76 2.40 24.83
CA ARG A 78 32.09 3.75 25.30
C ARG A 78 30.85 4.59 25.60
N ASP A 79 29.85 4.57 24.72
CA ASP A 79 28.58 5.28 24.93
C ASP A 79 27.82 4.77 26.17
N LEU A 80 27.77 3.44 26.36
CA LEU A 80 27.14 2.84 27.55
C LEU A 80 27.86 3.25 28.84
N TYR A 81 29.20 3.21 28.88
CA TYR A 81 29.95 3.64 30.05
C TYR A 81 29.77 5.13 30.35
N TYR A 82 29.78 5.98 29.31
CA TYR A 82 29.48 7.40 29.44
C TYR A 82 28.09 7.62 30.07
N ARG A 83 27.06 6.96 29.53
CA ARG A 83 25.69 7.08 30.06
C ARG A 83 25.56 6.55 31.49
N LYS A 84 26.22 5.43 31.82
CA LYS A 84 26.29 4.90 33.18
C LYS A 84 26.91 5.93 34.14
N PHE A 85 28.03 6.54 33.75
CA PHE A 85 28.69 7.56 34.56
C PHE A 85 27.78 8.77 34.78
N MET A 86 27.17 9.29 33.71
CA MET A 86 26.26 10.43 33.77
C MET A 86 25.04 10.13 34.65
N ALA A 87 24.47 8.94 34.55
CA ALA A 87 23.35 8.52 35.38
C ALA A 87 23.75 8.46 36.87
N ASN A 88 24.90 7.87 37.19
CA ASN A 88 25.42 7.82 38.57
C ASN A 88 25.66 9.22 39.16
N ALA A 89 26.26 10.12 38.37
CA ALA A 89 26.59 11.48 38.83
C ALA A 89 25.35 12.35 39.07
N MET A 90 24.27 12.12 38.30
CA MET A 90 23.08 12.98 38.31
C MET A 90 21.92 12.43 39.15
N LEU A 91 21.92 11.15 39.52
CA LEU A 91 20.77 10.48 40.15
C LEU A 91 20.32 11.19 41.44
N ASN A 92 21.24 11.43 42.38
CA ASN A 92 20.92 12.06 43.67
C ASN A 92 20.36 13.47 43.47
N PHE A 93 20.99 14.27 42.60
CA PHE A 93 20.53 15.62 42.28
C PHE A 93 19.10 15.62 41.69
N TYR A 94 18.80 14.69 40.78
CA TYR A 94 17.46 14.58 40.23
C TYR A 94 16.45 14.05 41.23
N GLU A 95 16.83 13.13 42.11
CA GLU A 95 15.96 12.61 43.17
C GLU A 95 15.53 13.69 44.16
N GLU A 96 16.47 14.53 44.61
CA GLU A 96 16.21 15.65 45.52
C GLU A 96 15.26 16.69 44.90
N ASN A 97 15.26 16.83 43.56
CA ASN A 97 14.51 17.85 42.85
C ASN A 97 13.29 17.30 42.07
N LYS A 98 12.95 16.01 42.21
CA LYS A 98 11.90 15.34 41.40
C LYS A 98 10.50 15.95 41.55
N ASP A 99 10.24 16.60 42.68
CA ASP A 99 8.93 17.18 42.98
C ASP A 99 8.81 18.66 42.56
N LEU A 100 9.90 19.27 42.08
CA LEU A 100 9.91 20.66 41.64
C LEU A 100 9.01 20.92 40.42
N SER A 101 9.08 20.09 39.39
CA SER A 101 8.24 20.20 38.21
C SER A 101 8.07 18.85 37.53
N TYR A 102 7.14 18.74 36.57
CA TYR A 102 7.05 17.52 35.77
C TYR A 102 8.28 17.28 34.89
N ASP A 103 9.03 18.33 34.53
CA ASP A 103 10.29 18.17 33.79
C ASP A 103 11.39 17.58 34.69
N SER A 104 11.50 18.01 35.95
CA SER A 104 12.46 17.44 36.89
C SER A 104 12.08 16.02 37.31
N GLU A 105 10.79 15.72 37.45
CA GLU A 105 10.30 14.35 37.65
C GLU A 105 10.69 13.45 36.47
N LEU A 106 10.54 13.95 35.24
CA LEU A 106 10.92 13.20 34.05
C LEU A 106 12.44 12.99 34.00
N ASP A 107 13.25 14.01 34.29
CA ASP A 107 14.71 13.88 34.36
C ASP A 107 15.13 12.78 35.34
N TYR A 108 14.53 12.73 36.53
CA TYR A 108 14.75 11.65 37.51
C TYR A 108 14.37 10.28 36.95
N LYS A 109 13.15 10.12 36.40
CA LYS A 109 12.69 8.84 35.84
C LYS A 109 13.60 8.33 34.72
N LEU A 110 14.01 9.22 33.81
CA LEU A 110 14.91 8.88 32.71
C LEU A 110 16.29 8.48 33.23
N CYS A 111 16.84 9.25 34.19
CA CYS A 111 18.13 8.97 34.80
C CYS A 111 18.12 7.64 35.57
N LYS A 112 17.05 7.37 36.32
CA LYS A 112 16.84 6.11 37.06
C LYS A 112 16.79 4.90 36.14
N LEU A 113 16.06 4.98 35.02
CA LEU A 113 16.04 3.91 34.01
C LEU A 113 17.44 3.62 33.46
N GLU A 114 18.22 4.67 33.17
CA GLU A 114 19.60 4.50 32.70
C GLU A 114 20.51 3.91 33.79
N TYR A 115 20.37 4.37 35.04
CA TYR A 115 21.09 3.84 36.20
C TYR A 115 20.84 2.35 36.43
N GLU A 116 19.58 1.89 36.30
CA GLU A 116 19.18 0.52 36.60
C GLU A 116 19.48 -0.47 35.45
N GLN A 117 19.35 -0.03 34.20
CA GLN A 117 19.42 -0.93 33.04
C GLN A 117 20.79 -0.95 32.37
N ILE A 118 21.48 0.19 32.23
CA ILE A 118 22.75 0.25 31.48
C ILE A 118 23.84 -0.65 32.10
N PRO A 119 24.03 -0.73 33.42
CA PRO A 119 24.97 -1.67 34.02
C PRO A 119 24.69 -3.12 33.61
N LYS A 120 23.42 -3.54 33.59
CA LYS A 120 23.01 -4.89 33.18
C LYS A 120 23.34 -5.17 31.72
N ILE A 121 23.18 -4.17 30.84
CA ILE A 121 23.55 -4.28 29.42
C ILE A 121 25.06 -4.50 29.27
N ILE A 122 25.87 -3.74 30.01
CA ILE A 122 27.33 -3.86 30.01
C ILE A 122 27.75 -5.23 30.56
N GLU A 123 27.19 -5.66 31.69
CA GLU A 123 27.48 -6.96 32.31
C GLU A 123 27.15 -8.13 31.38
N ASN A 124 26.00 -8.08 30.69
CA ASN A 124 25.61 -9.10 29.72
C ASN A 124 26.56 -9.13 28.52
N ASP A 125 26.96 -7.97 27.98
CA ASP A 125 27.92 -7.89 26.88
C ASP A 125 29.30 -8.48 27.27
N LEU A 126 29.80 -8.13 28.46
CA LEU A 126 31.04 -8.69 29.01
C LEU A 126 30.92 -10.20 29.25
N PHE A 127 29.77 -10.68 29.74
CA PHE A 127 29.51 -12.10 29.93
C PHE A 127 29.53 -12.87 28.60
N ILE A 128 28.88 -12.36 27.56
CA ILE A 128 28.86 -13.01 26.24
C ILE A 128 30.27 -13.02 25.63
N LYS A 129 31.04 -11.93 25.76
CA LYS A 129 32.44 -11.87 25.32
C LYS A 129 33.33 -12.87 26.06
N SER A 130 33.18 -12.99 27.37
CA SER A 130 33.91 -13.99 28.15
C SER A 130 33.58 -15.42 27.69
N ASN A 131 32.31 -15.71 27.40
CA ASN A 131 31.93 -17.01 26.85
C ASN A 131 32.47 -17.24 25.45
N LEU A 132 32.54 -16.21 24.60
CA LEU A 132 33.14 -16.28 23.27
C LEU A 132 34.64 -16.65 23.39
N GLU A 133 35.35 -16.01 24.30
CA GLU A 133 36.76 -16.29 24.56
C GLU A 133 36.95 -17.73 25.06
N ARG A 134 36.12 -18.18 26.01
CA ARG A 134 36.14 -19.58 26.49
C ARG A 134 35.85 -20.58 25.39
N ALA A 135 34.85 -20.33 24.53
CA ALA A 135 34.52 -21.19 23.41
C ALA A 135 35.64 -21.24 22.37
N SER A 136 36.26 -20.09 22.08
CA SER A 136 37.41 -19.99 21.17
C SER A 136 38.61 -20.76 21.71
N ASN A 137 38.93 -20.59 23.00
CA ASN A 137 40.00 -21.33 23.66
C ASN A 137 39.74 -22.86 23.70
N ARG A 138 38.48 -23.30 23.82
CA ARG A 138 38.12 -24.72 23.73
C ARG A 138 38.32 -25.25 22.31
N LEU A 139 37.97 -24.46 21.29
CA LEU A 139 38.16 -24.83 19.89
C LEU A 139 39.67 -24.94 19.55
N GLU A 140 40.49 -24.03 20.07
CA GLU A 140 41.96 -24.08 19.87
C GLU A 140 42.62 -25.28 20.57
N LYS A 141 42.10 -25.69 21.73
CA LYS A 141 42.61 -26.84 22.49
C LYS A 141 42.09 -28.19 22.01
N LEU A 142 41.20 -28.20 21.02
CA LEU A 142 40.56 -29.42 20.53
C LEU A 142 41.58 -30.31 19.81
N THR A 143 41.70 -31.57 20.23
CA THR A 143 42.66 -32.48 19.61
C THR A 143 42.07 -33.17 18.38
N SER A 144 42.90 -33.44 17.37
CA SER A 144 42.49 -34.15 16.15
C SER A 144 41.88 -35.53 16.45
N LYS A 145 42.35 -36.17 17.53
CA LYS A 145 41.90 -37.50 17.99
C LYS A 145 40.44 -37.49 18.48
N GLU A 146 40.06 -36.50 19.30
CA GLU A 146 38.68 -36.35 19.80
C GLU A 146 37.68 -36.09 18.66
N VAL A 147 38.09 -35.27 17.68
CA VAL A 147 37.27 -35.00 16.49
C VAL A 147 37.07 -36.26 15.67
N GLU A 148 38.12 -37.05 15.47
CA GLU A 148 38.06 -38.28 14.67
C GLU A 148 37.29 -39.42 15.35
N GLU A 149 37.42 -39.56 16.68
CA GLU A 149 36.58 -40.48 17.47
C GLU A 149 35.10 -40.10 17.41
N SER A 150 34.77 -38.81 17.54
CA SER A 150 33.38 -38.34 17.44
C SER A 150 32.79 -38.57 16.04
N LYS A 151 33.58 -38.39 14.97
CA LYS A 151 33.15 -38.64 13.58
C LYS A 151 32.79 -40.11 13.36
N LYS A 152 33.57 -41.03 13.90
CA LYS A 152 33.28 -42.48 13.80
C LYS A 152 31.96 -42.84 14.49
N LEU A 153 31.75 -42.37 15.72
CA LEU A 153 30.49 -42.58 16.45
C LEU A 153 29.29 -41.98 15.71
N ILE A 154 29.44 -40.79 15.12
CA ILE A 154 28.40 -40.15 14.31
C ILE A 154 28.06 -40.98 13.07
N GLU A 155 29.05 -41.55 12.39
CA GLU A 155 28.82 -42.42 11.22
C GLU A 155 28.11 -43.72 11.61
N GLU A 156 28.44 -44.31 12.75
CA GLU A 156 27.73 -45.49 13.30
C GLU A 156 26.27 -45.14 13.62
N ASP A 157 26.03 -44.05 14.34
CA ASP A 157 24.69 -43.58 14.67
C ASP A 157 23.87 -43.24 13.41
N ARG A 158 24.51 -42.68 12.38
CA ARG A 158 23.87 -42.40 11.08
C ARG A 158 23.43 -43.67 10.38
N LYS A 159 24.22 -44.75 10.45
CA LYS A 159 23.81 -46.06 9.89
C LYS A 159 22.60 -46.60 10.62
N VAL A 160 22.62 -46.62 11.97
CA VAL A 160 21.48 -47.06 12.78
C VAL A 160 20.23 -46.22 12.49
N LEU A 161 20.37 -44.91 12.34
CA LEU A 161 19.29 -44.01 12.00
C LEU A 161 18.72 -44.30 10.60
N SER A 162 19.58 -44.59 9.62
CA SER A 162 19.18 -44.96 8.26
C SER A 162 18.42 -46.28 8.23
N GLU A 163 18.93 -47.30 8.93
CA GLU A 163 18.27 -48.60 9.06
C GLU A 163 16.89 -48.46 9.71
N LYS A 164 16.77 -47.65 10.76
CA LYS A 164 15.49 -47.34 11.39
C LYS A 164 14.53 -46.64 10.44
N PHE A 165 15.00 -45.65 9.68
CA PHE A 165 14.17 -44.97 8.70
C PHE A 165 13.66 -45.93 7.62
N ASP A 166 14.51 -46.83 7.13
CA ASP A 166 14.11 -47.84 6.14
C ASP A 166 13.10 -48.84 6.73
N ALA A 167 13.29 -49.26 7.98
CA ALA A 167 12.34 -50.10 8.70
C ALA A 167 10.97 -49.42 8.91
N ASP A 168 10.96 -48.16 9.38
CA ASP A 168 9.75 -47.36 9.58
C ASP A 168 9.02 -47.13 8.25
N ASN A 169 9.75 -46.83 7.18
CA ASN A 169 9.19 -46.62 5.84
C ASN A 169 8.63 -47.93 5.24
N LYS A 170 9.27 -49.09 5.51
CA LYS A 170 8.76 -50.41 5.13
C LYS A 170 7.49 -50.79 5.90
N SER A 171 7.44 -50.51 7.21
CA SER A 171 6.27 -50.71 8.05
C SER A 171 5.09 -49.82 7.64
N LEU A 172 5.38 -48.55 7.33
CA LEU A 172 4.41 -47.60 6.79
C LEU A 172 3.84 -48.06 5.44
N LYS A 173 4.71 -48.58 4.55
CA LYS A 173 4.28 -49.13 3.25
C LYS A 173 3.41 -50.37 3.44
N LYS A 174 3.79 -51.28 4.33
CA LYS A 174 3.00 -52.47 4.66
C LYS A 174 1.60 -52.09 5.18
N SER A 175 1.50 -51.12 6.08
CA SER A 175 0.23 -50.62 6.61
C SER A 175 -0.67 -50.01 5.53
N PHE A 176 -0.08 -49.39 4.50
CA PHE A 176 -0.81 -48.88 3.35
C PHE A 176 -1.26 -50.02 2.41
N ASP A 177 -0.39 -50.99 2.13
CA ASP A 177 -0.68 -52.13 1.27
C ASP A 177 -1.77 -53.05 1.88
N GLU A 178 -1.81 -53.17 3.22
CA GLU A 178 -2.83 -53.91 3.99
C GLU A 178 -4.14 -53.12 4.20
N GLY A 179 -4.20 -51.85 3.76
CA GLY A 179 -5.42 -51.04 3.81
C GLY A 179 -5.73 -50.40 5.17
N HIS A 180 -4.81 -50.45 6.15
CA HIS A 180 -4.98 -49.84 7.47
C HIS A 180 -4.93 -48.31 7.45
N ILE A 181 -4.28 -47.70 6.44
CA ILE A 181 -4.17 -46.24 6.30
C ILE A 181 -4.54 -45.75 4.90
N SER A 182 -5.13 -44.56 4.82
CA SER A 182 -5.50 -43.94 3.54
C SER A 182 -4.26 -43.47 2.74
N LYS A 183 -4.39 -43.37 1.41
CA LYS A 183 -3.32 -42.82 0.53
C LYS A 183 -2.83 -41.42 0.94
N LYS A 184 -3.73 -40.60 1.50
CA LYS A 184 -3.39 -39.25 1.99
C LYS A 184 -2.58 -39.33 3.28
N ALA A 185 -2.99 -40.19 4.22
CA ALA A 185 -2.26 -40.46 5.46
C ALA A 185 -0.85 -40.99 5.17
N PHE A 186 -0.73 -42.02 4.31
CA PHE A 186 0.55 -42.57 3.87
C PHE A 186 1.51 -41.50 3.32
N LYS A 187 1.02 -40.62 2.43
CA LYS A 187 1.85 -39.54 1.87
C LYS A 187 2.29 -38.54 2.93
N SER A 188 1.41 -38.17 3.85
CA SER A 188 1.72 -37.24 4.94
C SER A 188 2.73 -37.82 5.92
N GLU A 189 2.51 -39.06 6.39
CA GLU A 189 3.39 -39.75 7.34
C GLU A 189 4.76 -40.04 6.73
N LYS A 190 4.83 -40.36 5.44
CA LYS A 190 6.11 -40.54 4.75
C LYS A 190 6.94 -39.25 4.72
N GLU A 191 6.31 -38.11 4.46
CA GLU A 191 6.99 -36.81 4.53
C GLU A 191 7.41 -36.46 5.97
N GLN A 192 6.58 -36.76 6.97
CA GLN A 192 6.95 -36.57 8.38
C GLN A 192 8.14 -37.44 8.79
N LEU A 193 8.18 -38.71 8.39
CA LEU A 193 9.31 -39.60 8.64
C LEU A 193 10.59 -39.08 7.98
N LYS A 194 10.49 -38.60 6.73
CA LYS A 194 11.63 -38.02 6.01
C LYS A 194 12.15 -36.76 6.69
N GLN A 195 11.25 -35.88 7.14
CA GLN A 195 11.62 -34.67 7.88
C GLN A 195 12.26 -35.02 9.22
N LYS A 196 11.67 -35.96 9.98
CA LYS A 196 12.20 -36.45 11.25
C LYS A 196 13.60 -37.05 11.09
N PHE A 197 13.82 -37.86 10.06
CA PHE A 197 15.14 -38.42 9.72
C PHE A 197 16.14 -37.30 9.43
N LYS A 198 15.77 -36.31 8.61
CA LYS A 198 16.62 -35.16 8.30
C LYS A 198 16.99 -34.36 9.54
N ASP A 199 16.02 -34.08 10.41
CA ASP A 199 16.23 -33.31 11.64
C ASP A 199 17.11 -34.09 12.64
N GLN A 200 16.89 -35.40 12.78
CA GLN A 200 17.72 -36.27 13.61
C GLN A 200 19.14 -36.39 13.08
N ASN A 201 19.33 -36.51 11.78
CA ASN A 201 20.65 -36.55 11.16
C ASN A 201 21.41 -35.24 11.39
N LYS A 202 20.74 -34.09 11.24
CA LYS A 202 21.33 -32.78 11.55
C LYS A 202 21.72 -32.66 13.04
N ARG A 203 20.96 -33.27 13.96
CA ARG A 203 21.34 -33.30 15.39
C ARG A 203 22.62 -34.08 15.66
N LEU A 204 22.91 -35.10 14.86
CA LEU A 204 24.16 -35.86 14.97
C LEU A 204 25.38 -35.00 14.60
N ASP A 205 25.24 -34.06 13.67
CA ASP A 205 26.32 -33.14 13.29
C ASP A 205 26.79 -32.29 14.48
N TYR A 206 25.88 -31.88 15.36
CA TYR A 206 26.21 -31.13 16.58
C TYR A 206 26.86 -31.99 17.68
N ARG A 207 26.94 -33.31 17.53
CA ARG A 207 27.76 -34.15 18.43
C ARG A 207 29.24 -34.03 18.12
N ASN A 208 29.59 -33.56 16.91
CA ASN A 208 30.97 -33.25 16.59
C ASN A 208 31.36 -31.99 17.37
N PRO A 209 32.35 -32.08 18.29
CA PRO A 209 32.72 -30.96 19.15
C PRO A 209 33.25 -29.77 18.35
N GLU A 210 33.91 -29.99 17.20
CA GLU A 210 34.38 -28.92 16.32
C GLU A 210 33.21 -28.14 15.70
N VAL A 211 32.21 -28.86 15.19
CA VAL A 211 31.00 -28.26 14.57
C VAL A 211 30.19 -27.52 15.64
N SER A 212 29.98 -28.15 16.80
CA SER A 212 29.26 -27.54 17.91
C SER A 212 29.93 -26.25 18.40
N LEU A 213 31.25 -26.26 18.59
CA LEU A 213 31.98 -25.09 19.07
C LEU A 213 32.01 -23.96 18.03
N LYS A 214 32.14 -24.27 16.74
CA LYS A 214 32.05 -23.26 15.66
C LYS A 214 30.68 -22.59 15.64
N GLU A 215 29.62 -23.37 15.72
CA GLU A 215 28.24 -22.86 15.78
C GLU A 215 27.97 -22.05 17.06
N GLU A 216 28.51 -22.47 18.21
CA GLU A 216 28.45 -21.71 19.46
C GLU A 216 29.17 -20.35 19.31
N ILE A 217 30.37 -20.33 18.73
CA ILE A 217 31.12 -19.11 18.45
C ILE A 217 30.36 -18.16 17.52
N GLU A 218 29.77 -18.67 16.43
CA GLU A 218 28.96 -17.86 15.52
C GLU A 218 27.73 -17.28 16.22
N SER A 219 27.04 -18.10 17.01
CA SER A 219 25.90 -17.67 17.83
C SER A 219 26.27 -16.58 18.84
N LEU A 220 27.41 -16.73 19.53
CA LEU A 220 27.92 -15.73 20.48
C LEU A 220 28.32 -14.44 19.77
N LYS A 221 28.99 -14.50 18.62
CA LYS A 221 29.29 -13.32 17.79
C LYS A 221 28.02 -12.60 17.35
N TYR A 222 27.00 -13.34 16.94
CA TYR A 222 25.69 -12.79 16.58
C TYR A 222 25.03 -12.09 17.78
N LYS A 223 25.04 -12.73 18.95
CA LYS A 223 24.50 -12.14 20.19
C LYS A 223 25.21 -10.84 20.57
N ILE A 224 26.53 -10.77 20.48
CA ILE A 224 27.29 -9.53 20.72
C ILE A 224 26.81 -8.40 19.79
N ASP A 225 26.51 -8.66 18.52
CA ASP A 225 26.02 -7.62 17.60
C ASP A 225 24.56 -7.22 17.85
N LYS A 226 23.70 -8.16 18.28
CA LYS A 226 22.25 -7.96 18.32
C LYS A 226 21.69 -7.67 19.70
N ASP A 227 22.17 -8.33 20.73
CA ASP A 227 21.57 -8.26 22.06
C ASP A 227 21.68 -6.85 22.62
N TYR A 228 22.84 -6.17 22.50
CA TYR A 228 22.96 -4.78 22.95
C TYR A 228 21.96 -3.85 22.24
N LYS A 229 21.75 -4.03 20.91
CA LYS A 229 20.82 -3.19 20.13
C LYS A 229 19.38 -3.43 20.58
N LYS A 230 19.05 -4.68 20.92
CA LYS A 230 17.75 -5.07 21.44
C LYS A 230 17.53 -4.45 22.82
N GLU A 231 18.47 -4.58 23.74
CA GLU A 231 18.37 -4.02 25.10
C GLU A 231 18.29 -2.49 25.08
N ILE A 232 19.09 -1.81 24.25
CA ILE A 232 18.99 -0.35 24.08
C ILE A 232 17.62 0.06 23.53
N LYS A 233 17.03 -0.75 22.65
CA LYS A 233 15.69 -0.48 22.13
C LYS A 233 14.60 -0.69 23.20
N ILE A 234 14.80 -1.62 24.14
CA ILE A 234 13.92 -1.81 25.30
C ILE A 234 14.05 -0.60 26.22
N LEU A 235 15.27 -0.19 26.58
CA LEU A 235 15.53 1.00 27.38
C LEU A 235 14.89 2.27 26.78
N GLU A 236 15.03 2.49 25.47
CA GLU A 236 14.40 3.64 24.81
C GLU A 236 12.87 3.52 24.75
N ALA A 237 12.31 2.30 24.73
CA ALA A 237 10.87 2.09 24.86
C ALA A 237 10.36 2.41 26.26
N ASP A 238 11.10 2.02 27.30
CA ASP A 238 10.77 2.32 28.70
C ASP A 238 10.89 3.83 28.97
N LYS A 239 11.92 4.49 28.43
CA LYS A 239 12.06 5.94 28.48
C LYS A 239 10.90 6.65 27.78
N ALA A 240 10.47 6.16 26.62
CA ALA A 240 9.29 6.68 25.92
C ALA A 240 7.99 6.44 26.71
N GLU A 241 7.89 5.35 27.46
CA GLU A 241 6.75 5.10 28.36
C GLU A 241 6.75 6.04 29.58
N ALA A 242 7.91 6.26 30.21
CA ALA A 242 8.06 7.23 31.29
C ALA A 242 7.68 8.64 30.84
N ARG A 243 8.06 9.03 29.61
CA ARG A 243 7.65 10.30 28.98
C ARG A 243 6.14 10.40 28.79
N ARG A 244 5.49 9.35 28.29
CA ARG A 244 4.03 9.33 28.06
C ARG A 244 3.21 9.44 29.34
N ARG A 245 3.71 8.88 30.44
CA ARG A 245 3.09 8.94 31.78
C ARG A 245 3.41 10.21 32.56
N THR A 246 4.34 11.04 32.09
CA THR A 246 4.78 12.25 32.81
C THR A 246 4.37 13.49 32.00
N PRO A 247 3.38 14.26 32.48
CA PRO A 247 2.89 15.43 31.75
C PRO A 247 3.96 16.48 31.45
N VAL A 248 3.63 17.45 30.59
CA VAL A 248 4.39 18.70 30.43
C VAL A 248 3.54 19.87 30.88
N GLU A 249 4.17 20.85 31.52
CA GLU A 249 3.50 22.09 31.90
C GLU A 249 4.00 23.25 31.05
N VAL A 250 3.09 23.85 30.30
CA VAL A 250 3.38 25.04 29.51
C VAL A 250 2.54 26.21 30.00
N GLU A 251 3.13 27.40 29.98
CA GLU A 251 2.47 28.66 30.33
C GLU A 251 1.56 29.19 29.20
N LYS A 252 1.65 28.55 28.03
CA LYS A 252 0.95 28.93 26.81
C LYS A 252 -0.55 28.66 26.91
N THR A 253 -1.35 29.66 26.55
CA THR A 253 -2.82 29.63 26.64
C THR A 253 -3.52 29.44 25.29
N SER A 254 -2.79 29.54 24.17
CA SER A 254 -3.34 29.38 22.82
C SER A 254 -2.33 28.78 21.85
N ALA A 255 -2.82 28.07 20.83
CA ALA A 255 -1.99 27.45 19.79
C ALA A 255 -1.47 28.46 18.75
N TYR A 256 -0.82 29.53 19.19
CA TYR A 256 -0.40 30.64 18.33
C TYR A 256 0.77 30.27 17.39
N ARG A 257 1.59 29.25 17.71
CA ARG A 257 2.71 28.85 16.83
C ARG A 257 2.17 28.34 15.50
N SER A 258 1.08 27.58 15.50
CA SER A 258 0.44 27.10 14.26
C SER A 258 0.09 28.23 13.30
N ILE A 259 -0.32 29.39 13.81
CA ILE A 259 -0.67 30.57 12.99
C ILE A 259 0.59 31.30 12.55
N LEU A 260 1.51 31.61 13.48
CA LEU A 260 2.74 32.32 13.16
C LEU A 260 3.62 31.58 12.15
N THR A 261 3.66 30.25 12.24
CA THR A 261 4.50 29.42 11.38
C THR A 261 3.75 28.89 10.16
N ALA A 262 2.48 29.26 9.97
CA ALA A 262 1.69 28.81 8.82
C ALA A 262 2.34 29.11 7.46
N PRO A 263 3.00 30.27 7.24
CA PRO A 263 3.66 30.57 5.97
C PRO A 263 4.87 29.66 5.66
N LEU A 264 5.50 29.07 6.68
CA LEU A 264 6.69 28.25 6.51
C LEU A 264 6.48 26.86 7.12
N PRO A 265 5.83 25.93 6.37
CA PRO A 265 5.71 24.54 6.75
C PRO A 265 7.05 23.97 7.25
N GLY A 266 7.02 23.39 8.45
CA GLY A 266 8.18 22.81 9.11
C GLY A 266 8.77 23.65 10.23
N LEU A 267 8.64 24.99 10.18
CA LEU A 267 9.15 25.87 11.24
C LEU A 267 8.41 25.63 12.57
N GLY A 268 7.09 25.42 12.53
CA GLY A 268 6.30 25.12 13.73
C GLY A 268 6.65 23.79 14.38
N GLN A 269 6.96 22.76 13.60
CA GLN A 269 7.42 21.46 14.11
C GLN A 269 8.79 21.59 14.78
N ILE A 270 9.71 22.39 14.22
CA ILE A 270 11.01 22.69 14.84
C ILE A 270 10.81 23.39 16.18
N LEU A 271 9.95 24.42 16.23
CA LEU A 271 9.63 25.13 17.48
C LEU A 271 8.95 24.25 18.54
N ASN A 272 8.27 23.18 18.13
CA ASN A 272 7.70 22.16 19.02
C ASN A 272 8.70 21.05 19.41
N GLY A 273 9.98 21.19 19.04
CA GLY A 273 11.04 20.21 19.34
C GLY A 273 11.07 18.98 18.44
N GLN A 274 10.28 18.96 17.36
CA GLN A 274 10.17 17.84 16.40
C GLN A 274 10.98 18.13 15.13
N TRP A 275 12.31 18.21 15.26
CA TRP A 275 13.20 18.69 14.19
C TRP A 275 13.17 17.84 12.91
N GLN A 276 13.05 16.51 12.99
CA GLN A 276 12.99 15.66 11.78
C GLN A 276 11.70 15.88 10.99
N LYS A 277 10.56 15.96 11.69
CA LYS A 277 9.28 16.32 11.05
C LYS A 277 9.36 17.71 10.44
N GLY A 278 9.98 18.64 11.17
CA GLY A 278 10.28 19.99 10.69
C GLY A 278 11.07 20.00 9.40
N LEU A 279 12.16 19.23 9.32
CA LEU A 279 12.97 19.09 8.12
C LEU A 279 12.16 18.54 6.93
N MET A 280 11.32 17.53 7.16
CA MET A 280 10.46 16.95 6.10
C MET A 280 9.47 18.00 5.55
N PHE A 281 8.83 18.76 6.43
CA PHE A 281 7.92 19.83 5.98
C PHE A 281 8.66 21.02 5.37
N LEU A 282 9.90 21.30 5.76
CA LEU A 282 10.74 22.31 5.13
C LEU A 282 11.09 21.93 3.68
N LEU A 283 11.32 20.66 3.37
CA LEU A 283 11.43 20.21 1.98
C LEU A 283 10.14 20.50 1.19
N GLY A 284 8.98 20.33 1.85
CA GLY A 284 7.69 20.75 1.30
C GLY A 284 7.62 22.26 1.05
N SER A 285 8.15 23.09 1.96
CA SER A 285 8.28 24.54 1.75
C SER A 285 9.15 24.87 0.54
N LEU A 286 10.26 24.17 0.34
CA LEU A 286 11.09 24.37 -0.86
C LEU A 286 10.29 24.09 -2.14
N PHE A 287 9.55 22.98 -2.18
CA PHE A 287 8.66 22.69 -3.32
C PHE A 287 7.63 23.80 -3.53
N ILE A 288 6.99 24.30 -2.47
CA ILE A 288 5.97 25.35 -2.58
C ILE A 288 6.56 26.62 -3.20
N TYR A 289 7.66 27.12 -2.65
CA TYR A 289 8.19 28.43 -3.00
C TYR A 289 9.08 28.44 -4.25
N PHE A 290 9.79 27.35 -4.53
CA PHE A 290 10.69 27.28 -5.70
C PHE A 290 10.07 26.57 -6.91
N ILE A 291 9.01 25.79 -6.73
CA ILE A 291 8.39 25.01 -7.83
C ILE A 291 6.93 25.42 -8.00
N ALA A 292 6.07 25.19 -7.00
CA ALA A 292 4.63 25.31 -7.17
C ALA A 292 4.17 26.75 -7.49
N ILE A 293 4.61 27.73 -6.68
CA ILE A 293 4.22 29.14 -6.89
C ILE A 293 4.82 29.71 -8.19
N PRO A 294 6.14 29.59 -8.45
CA PRO A 294 6.72 30.11 -9.69
C PRO A 294 6.07 29.49 -10.94
N TYR A 295 5.90 28.17 -10.96
CA TYR A 295 5.28 27.48 -12.10
C TYR A 295 3.82 27.89 -12.30
N ALA A 296 3.06 28.07 -11.21
CA ALA A 296 1.69 28.56 -11.29
C ALA A 296 1.58 29.99 -11.85
N LEU A 297 2.60 30.82 -11.64
CA LEU A 297 2.72 32.17 -12.18
C LEU A 297 3.34 32.22 -13.58
N GLY A 298 3.67 31.07 -14.18
CA GLY A 298 4.23 31.00 -15.53
C GLY A 298 5.76 30.94 -15.60
N PHE A 299 6.47 30.92 -14.47
CA PHE A 299 7.93 30.79 -14.44
C PHE A 299 8.36 29.32 -14.54
N GLY A 300 9.20 29.00 -15.53
CA GLY A 300 9.67 27.63 -15.79
C GLY A 300 8.75 26.80 -16.70
N ASN A 301 7.66 27.41 -17.18
CA ASN A 301 6.80 26.89 -18.23
C ASN A 301 7.49 27.01 -19.61
N TYR A 302 7.13 26.14 -20.55
CA TYR A 302 7.71 26.07 -21.89
C TYR A 302 7.21 27.19 -22.81
N GLN A 303 5.90 27.45 -22.87
CA GLN A 303 5.32 28.56 -23.65
C GLN A 303 4.83 29.72 -22.78
N GLY A 304 4.67 29.49 -21.48
CA GLY A 304 4.52 30.54 -20.46
C GLY A 304 3.09 31.03 -20.31
N GLU A 305 2.56 30.89 -19.08
CA GLU A 305 1.40 31.60 -18.48
C GLU A 305 0.82 30.87 -17.25
N GLY A 306 1.33 29.66 -16.93
CA GLY A 306 0.92 28.92 -15.73
C GLY A 306 -0.60 28.73 -15.69
N ILE A 307 -1.24 29.13 -14.59
CA ILE A 307 -2.70 29.06 -14.45
C ILE A 307 -3.43 29.94 -15.47
N ALA A 308 -2.86 31.10 -15.84
CA ALA A 308 -3.50 32.01 -16.79
C ALA A 308 -3.66 31.39 -18.19
N GLY A 309 -2.78 30.43 -18.54
CA GLY A 309 -2.83 29.72 -19.82
C GLY A 309 -4.10 28.88 -20.02
N LEU A 310 -4.78 28.49 -18.91
CA LEU A 310 -6.08 27.83 -18.98
C LEU A 310 -7.18 28.77 -19.50
N ILE A 311 -7.06 30.06 -19.23
CA ILE A 311 -8.12 31.02 -19.55
C ILE A 311 -8.01 31.42 -21.02
N ASN A 312 -6.81 31.81 -21.46
CA ASN A 312 -6.62 32.36 -22.79
C ASN A 312 -6.30 31.30 -23.87
N LEU A 313 -5.84 30.10 -23.53
CA LEU A 313 -5.49 29.05 -24.50
C LEU A 313 -4.62 29.56 -25.68
N ALA A 314 -3.61 30.38 -25.39
CA ALA A 314 -2.75 31.04 -26.39
C ALA A 314 -3.46 32.05 -27.33
N GLN A 315 -4.62 32.57 -26.94
CA GLN A 315 -5.34 33.60 -27.68
C GLN A 315 -4.51 34.90 -27.72
N GLY A 316 -4.22 35.40 -28.93
CA GLY A 316 -3.31 36.54 -29.13
C GLY A 316 -1.82 36.20 -29.09
N GLY A 317 -1.45 34.93 -28.84
CA GLY A 317 -0.07 34.45 -28.88
C GLY A 317 0.51 34.30 -30.29
N LYS A 318 1.81 33.97 -30.37
CA LYS A 318 2.55 33.78 -31.63
C LYS A 318 1.93 32.67 -32.48
N ARG A 319 2.26 32.64 -33.78
CA ARG A 319 1.70 31.67 -34.74
C ARG A 319 2.06 30.21 -34.41
N LEU A 320 3.18 29.98 -33.74
CA LEU A 320 3.66 28.63 -33.35
C LEU A 320 3.11 28.16 -32.00
N ASP A 321 2.39 29.01 -31.27
CA ASP A 321 1.84 28.67 -29.96
C ASP A 321 0.67 27.70 -30.13
N ARG A 322 0.66 26.65 -29.29
CA ARG A 322 -0.35 25.59 -29.36
C ARG A 322 -1.21 25.62 -28.12
N SER A 323 -2.52 25.79 -28.29
CA SER A 323 -3.48 25.89 -27.17
C SER A 323 -3.42 24.69 -26.21
N ILE A 324 -3.08 23.49 -26.71
CA ILE A 324 -2.94 22.28 -25.88
C ILE A 324 -1.79 22.36 -24.87
N LEU A 325 -0.68 23.05 -25.20
CA LEU A 325 0.46 23.18 -24.28
C LEU A 325 0.09 24.09 -23.11
N PHE A 326 -0.55 25.23 -23.40
CA PHE A 326 -1.07 26.15 -22.38
C PHE A 326 -2.06 25.46 -21.44
N MET A 327 -2.93 24.61 -21.99
CA MET A 327 -3.86 23.80 -21.20
C MET A 327 -3.14 22.83 -20.26
N ILE A 328 -2.21 22.02 -20.78
CA ILE A 328 -1.49 21.02 -19.99
C ILE A 328 -0.67 21.69 -18.89
N GLU A 329 0.06 22.75 -19.21
CA GLU A 329 0.88 23.50 -18.25
C GLU A 329 0.03 24.17 -17.16
N GLY A 330 -1.13 24.69 -17.51
CA GLY A 330 -2.09 25.21 -16.55
C GLY A 330 -2.67 24.13 -15.64
N ILE A 331 -2.93 22.92 -16.14
CA ILE A 331 -3.38 21.78 -15.33
C ILE A 331 -2.28 21.34 -14.37
N ILE A 332 -1.04 21.23 -14.83
CA ILE A 332 0.12 20.90 -13.99
C ILE A 332 0.27 21.94 -12.88
N SER A 333 0.08 23.23 -13.22
CA SER A 333 0.08 24.33 -12.25
C SER A 333 -0.99 24.13 -11.16
N LEU A 334 -2.22 23.79 -11.54
CA LEU A 334 -3.28 23.48 -10.57
C LEU A 334 -2.93 22.30 -9.67
N VAL A 335 -2.31 21.24 -10.22
CA VAL A 335 -1.85 20.09 -9.43
C VAL A 335 -0.77 20.51 -8.43
N PHE A 336 0.19 21.33 -8.83
CA PHE A 336 1.21 21.85 -7.92
C PHE A 336 0.62 22.73 -6.82
N VAL A 337 -0.31 23.63 -7.15
CA VAL A 337 -1.02 24.44 -6.14
C VAL A 337 -1.82 23.56 -5.19
N PHE A 338 -2.49 22.53 -5.69
CA PHE A 338 -3.21 21.57 -4.85
C PHE A 338 -2.28 20.82 -3.89
N LEU A 339 -1.14 20.32 -4.37
CA LEU A 339 -0.12 19.68 -3.53
C LEU A 339 0.46 20.65 -2.49
N ALA A 340 0.73 21.90 -2.89
CA ALA A 340 1.17 22.95 -1.99
C ALA A 340 0.14 23.21 -0.88
N ALA A 341 -1.14 23.30 -1.23
CA ALA A 341 -2.24 23.45 -0.28
C ALA A 341 -2.32 22.26 0.70
N LEU A 342 -2.16 21.03 0.21
CA LEU A 342 -2.12 19.84 1.09
C LEU A 342 -0.97 19.90 2.08
N ILE A 343 0.24 20.28 1.64
CA ILE A 343 1.41 20.44 2.52
C ILE A 343 1.14 21.50 3.58
N TYR A 344 0.58 22.66 3.21
CA TYR A 344 0.17 23.70 4.17
C TYR A 344 -0.85 23.18 5.18
N ILE A 345 -1.93 22.54 4.72
CA ILE A 345 -3.01 22.02 5.57
C ILE A 345 -2.47 20.97 6.54
N PHE A 346 -1.66 20.02 6.06
CA PHE A 346 -1.11 18.96 6.91
C PHE A 346 -0.10 19.51 7.92
N SER A 347 0.79 20.43 7.50
CA SER A 347 1.74 21.06 8.40
C SER A 347 1.02 21.86 9.49
N PHE A 348 0.04 22.69 9.12
CA PHE A 348 -0.76 23.47 10.06
C PHE A 348 -1.54 22.60 11.04
N LYS A 349 -2.23 21.56 10.55
CA LYS A 349 -2.98 20.62 11.39
C LYS A 349 -2.06 19.88 12.37
N ASP A 350 -0.87 19.47 11.95
CA ASP A 350 0.12 18.79 12.79
C ASP A 350 0.62 19.72 13.92
N VAL A 351 1.09 20.95 13.58
CA VAL A 351 1.54 21.93 14.60
C VAL A 351 0.43 22.22 15.60
N ARG A 352 -0.79 22.51 15.10
CA ARG A 352 -1.94 22.84 15.96
C ARG A 352 -2.36 21.66 16.85
N LYS A 353 -2.29 20.43 16.35
CA LYS A 353 -2.59 19.22 17.13
C LYS A 353 -1.56 19.03 18.24
N VAL A 354 -0.27 19.20 17.94
CA VAL A 354 0.81 19.09 18.93
C VAL A 354 0.70 20.18 20.00
N GLU A 355 0.45 21.44 19.62
CA GLU A 355 0.26 22.53 20.59
C GLU A 355 -0.94 22.29 21.51
N LYS A 356 -2.07 21.82 20.96
CA LYS A 356 -3.25 21.48 21.78
C LYS A 356 -2.95 20.36 22.76
N LYS A 357 -2.23 19.33 22.31
CA LYS A 357 -1.77 18.23 23.17
C LYS A 357 -0.83 18.74 24.27
N GLU A 358 0.13 19.58 23.92
CA GLU A 358 1.08 20.18 24.86
C GLU A 358 0.38 21.02 25.93
N MET A 359 -0.61 21.84 25.55
CA MET A 359 -1.43 22.61 26.50
C MET A 359 -2.26 21.72 27.43
N ALA A 360 -2.73 20.57 26.95
CA ALA A 360 -3.45 19.59 27.77
C ALA A 360 -2.52 18.82 28.73
N GLY A 361 -1.20 18.89 28.55
CA GLY A 361 -0.23 18.18 29.37
C GLY A 361 0.53 17.05 28.64
N ILE A 362 0.26 16.81 27.36
CA ILE A 362 0.87 15.72 26.60
C ILE A 362 2.16 16.19 25.92
N ARG A 363 3.27 15.51 26.20
CA ARG A 363 4.59 15.83 25.62
C ARG A 363 4.62 15.61 24.11
N PRO A 364 5.29 16.49 23.33
CA PRO A 364 5.59 16.22 21.93
C PRO A 364 6.41 14.94 21.77
N ASN A 365 6.04 14.13 20.78
CA ASN A 365 6.74 12.89 20.50
C ASN A 365 8.20 13.16 20.12
N ASN A 366 9.12 12.38 20.67
CA ASN A 366 10.52 12.41 20.27
C ASN A 366 10.76 11.61 18.97
N PHE A 367 12.01 11.54 18.53
CA PHE A 367 12.37 10.80 17.31
C PHE A 367 12.03 9.31 17.39
N PHE A 368 12.34 8.67 18.53
CA PHE A 368 12.12 7.25 18.71
C PHE A 368 10.62 6.91 18.66
N GLU A 369 9.80 7.69 19.36
CA GLU A 369 8.33 7.59 19.36
C GLU A 369 7.75 7.84 17.97
N THR A 370 8.24 8.87 17.27
CA THR A 370 7.81 9.18 15.89
C THR A 370 8.18 8.06 14.93
N LYS A 371 9.40 7.53 15.01
CA LYS A 371 9.86 6.41 14.17
C LYS A 371 9.07 5.14 14.46
N LYS A 372 8.76 4.86 15.73
CA LYS A 372 7.93 3.72 16.14
C LYS A 372 6.52 3.85 15.55
N MET A 373 5.88 5.01 15.71
CA MET A 373 4.55 5.31 15.17
C MET A 373 4.52 5.22 13.63
N LEU A 374 5.54 5.75 12.94
CA LEU A 374 5.65 5.65 11.48
C LEU A 374 5.84 4.21 11.00
N ARG A 375 6.46 3.34 11.81
CA ARG A 375 6.68 1.93 11.45
C ARG A 375 5.46 1.05 11.74
N THR A 376 4.60 1.43 12.67
CA THR A 376 3.38 0.68 12.99
C THR A 376 2.20 1.21 12.18
N ASP A 377 1.79 2.45 12.46
CA ASP A 377 0.50 2.99 12.00
C ASP A 377 0.69 3.82 10.73
N GLY A 378 1.84 4.49 10.60
CA GLY A 378 2.17 5.33 9.46
C GLY A 378 2.75 4.58 8.25
N PHE A 379 3.09 3.30 8.40
CA PHE A 379 3.85 2.55 7.40
C PHE A 379 3.11 2.37 6.07
N PRO A 380 1.80 2.04 6.06
CA PRO A 380 1.04 1.95 4.81
C PRO A 380 1.05 3.28 4.05
N PHE A 381 0.81 4.40 4.74
CA PHE A 381 0.77 5.72 4.12
C PHE A 381 2.12 6.14 3.56
N LEU A 382 3.22 5.87 4.29
CA LEU A 382 4.57 6.25 3.87
C LEU A 382 5.01 5.52 2.60
N ILE A 383 4.72 4.22 2.50
CA ILE A 383 5.08 3.43 1.31
C ILE A 383 4.17 3.74 0.12
N THR A 384 2.90 4.05 0.37
CA THR A 384 1.95 4.36 -0.70
C THR A 384 2.09 5.79 -1.22
N ALA A 385 2.64 6.73 -0.45
CA ALA A 385 2.74 8.14 -0.84
C ALA A 385 3.50 8.41 -2.17
N PRO A 386 4.67 7.80 -2.46
CA PRO A 386 5.36 8.00 -3.74
C PRO A 386 4.53 7.49 -4.93
N ALA A 387 3.89 6.32 -4.78
CA ALA A 387 3.03 5.76 -5.81
C ALA A 387 1.81 6.67 -6.06
N LEU A 388 1.17 7.19 -5.01
CA LEU A 388 0.07 8.14 -5.13
C LEU A 388 0.48 9.43 -5.83
N LEU A 389 1.67 9.97 -5.53
CA LEU A 389 2.17 11.16 -6.22
C LEU A 389 2.33 10.90 -7.73
N VAL A 390 2.96 9.78 -8.10
CA VAL A 390 3.12 9.41 -9.52
C VAL A 390 1.77 9.19 -10.19
N ILE A 391 0.83 8.53 -9.52
CA ILE A 391 -0.54 8.32 -10.02
C ILE A 391 -1.25 9.65 -10.23
N ILE A 392 -1.14 10.60 -9.30
CA ILE A 392 -1.75 11.93 -9.45
C ILE A 392 -1.24 12.59 -10.74
N PHE A 393 0.06 12.58 -11.02
CA PHE A 393 0.58 13.19 -12.24
C PHE A 393 0.21 12.43 -13.52
N ILE A 394 0.45 11.12 -13.55
CA ILE A 394 0.29 10.32 -14.77
C ILE A 394 -1.18 10.12 -15.13
N VAL A 395 -2.08 10.04 -14.13
CA VAL A 395 -3.49 9.71 -14.36
C VAL A 395 -4.37 10.96 -14.33
N ILE A 396 -4.21 11.85 -13.34
CA ILE A 396 -5.13 12.99 -13.19
C ILE A 396 -4.88 14.05 -14.27
N VAL A 397 -3.62 14.33 -14.65
CA VAL A 397 -3.34 15.37 -15.66
C VAL A 397 -3.97 15.03 -17.01
N PRO A 398 -3.81 13.83 -17.59
CA PRO A 398 -4.49 13.49 -18.85
C PRO A 398 -6.01 13.45 -18.73
N ILE A 399 -6.56 12.99 -17.60
CA ILE A 399 -8.02 12.98 -17.38
C ILE A 399 -8.58 14.40 -17.37
N VAL A 400 -7.97 15.30 -16.60
CA VAL A 400 -8.39 16.71 -16.53
C VAL A 400 -8.20 17.38 -17.89
N THR A 401 -7.15 17.04 -18.64
CA THR A 401 -6.92 17.55 -20.00
C THR A 401 -8.02 17.10 -20.95
N ALA A 402 -8.39 15.82 -20.94
CA ALA A 402 -9.50 15.31 -21.76
C ALA A 402 -10.83 15.98 -21.36
N ILE A 403 -11.07 16.17 -20.06
CA ILE A 403 -12.24 16.92 -19.57
C ILE A 403 -12.20 18.37 -20.07
N MET A 404 -11.05 19.05 -20.07
CA MET A 404 -10.97 20.42 -20.57
C MET A 404 -11.15 20.50 -22.08
N ILE A 405 -10.54 19.60 -22.85
CA ILE A 405 -10.69 19.51 -24.32
C ILE A 405 -12.16 19.30 -24.71
N SER A 406 -12.97 18.60 -23.91
CA SER A 406 -14.39 18.42 -24.24
C SER A 406 -15.22 19.71 -24.24
N PHE A 407 -14.73 20.78 -23.62
CA PHE A 407 -15.38 22.11 -23.62
C PHE A 407 -14.79 23.08 -24.67
N THR A 408 -13.93 22.61 -25.57
CA THR A 408 -13.31 23.43 -26.63
C THR A 408 -13.80 23.06 -28.03
N ASN A 409 -13.42 23.85 -29.03
CA ASN A 409 -13.66 23.53 -30.45
C ASN A 409 -12.45 22.84 -31.14
N MET A 410 -11.70 21.98 -30.44
CA MET A 410 -10.59 21.24 -31.05
C MET A 410 -11.08 20.20 -32.08
N ASP A 411 -11.24 20.64 -33.32
CA ASP A 411 -11.70 19.90 -34.49
C ASP A 411 -10.62 19.93 -35.60
N PRO A 412 -10.81 19.26 -36.75
CA PRO A 412 -9.80 19.24 -37.82
C PRO A 412 -9.35 20.62 -38.31
N GLN A 413 -10.21 21.64 -38.18
CA GLN A 413 -9.90 23.01 -38.60
C GLN A 413 -9.13 23.79 -37.53
N ASN A 414 -9.33 23.45 -36.24
CA ASN A 414 -8.83 24.17 -35.08
C ASN A 414 -7.81 23.36 -34.24
N GLN A 415 -7.03 22.46 -34.85
CA GLN A 415 -6.10 21.58 -34.13
C GLN A 415 -5.01 22.32 -33.31
N ASN A 416 -4.45 23.40 -33.87
CA ASN A 416 -3.35 24.11 -33.23
C ASN A 416 -3.82 25.21 -32.27
N LYS A 417 -4.90 25.92 -32.66
CA LYS A 417 -5.49 27.00 -31.90
C LYS A 417 -6.98 26.75 -31.75
N PHE A 418 -7.40 26.43 -30.53
CA PHE A 418 -8.79 26.21 -30.17
C PHE A 418 -9.20 27.13 -29.02
N THR A 419 -10.50 27.32 -28.87
CA THR A 419 -11.14 28.23 -27.92
C THR A 419 -12.20 27.49 -27.12
N TRP A 420 -12.58 28.06 -25.99
CA TRP A 420 -13.67 27.56 -25.17
C TRP A 420 -15.02 27.78 -25.85
N ILE A 421 -15.81 26.72 -25.98
CA ILE A 421 -17.19 26.75 -26.52
C ILE A 421 -18.22 26.27 -25.50
N GLY A 422 -17.81 26.03 -24.26
CA GLY A 422 -18.66 25.55 -23.18
C GLY A 422 -19.25 24.17 -23.49
N LEU A 423 -20.56 24.01 -23.31
CA LEU A 423 -21.25 22.71 -23.40
C LEU A 423 -21.65 22.30 -24.83
N ASN A 424 -21.22 23.01 -25.87
CA ASN A 424 -21.73 22.81 -27.23
C ASN A 424 -21.49 21.39 -27.77
N ASN A 425 -20.34 20.76 -27.47
CA ASN A 425 -20.06 19.37 -27.87
C ASN A 425 -21.06 18.40 -27.23
N TYR A 426 -21.38 18.58 -25.95
CA TYR A 426 -22.37 17.75 -25.24
C TYR A 426 -23.78 17.93 -25.80
N ILE A 427 -24.18 19.16 -26.13
CA ILE A 427 -25.48 19.45 -26.76
C ILE A 427 -25.56 18.79 -28.14
N THR A 428 -24.48 18.83 -28.92
CA THR A 428 -24.39 18.21 -30.26
C THR A 428 -24.58 16.69 -30.18
N ILE A 429 -23.91 16.03 -29.23
CA ILE A 429 -24.08 14.59 -28.97
C ILE A 429 -25.50 14.29 -28.49
N ALA A 430 -26.02 15.05 -27.51
CA ALA A 430 -27.33 14.81 -26.93
C ALA A 430 -28.46 14.94 -27.96
N LYS A 431 -28.39 15.94 -28.86
CA LYS A 431 -29.36 16.14 -29.93
C LYS A 431 -29.16 15.21 -31.13
N GLY A 432 -28.11 14.38 -31.14
CA GLY A 432 -27.77 13.53 -32.28
C GLY A 432 -27.44 14.34 -33.55
N GLN A 433 -26.90 15.54 -33.38
CA GLN A 433 -26.63 16.47 -34.49
C GLN A 433 -25.18 16.37 -34.97
N GLY A 434 -24.96 16.76 -36.22
CA GLY A 434 -23.64 16.70 -36.84
C GLY A 434 -23.16 15.27 -37.14
N ILE A 435 -22.02 15.19 -37.82
CA ILE A 435 -21.49 13.90 -38.32
C ILE A 435 -21.20 12.94 -37.16
N ALA A 436 -20.81 13.47 -36.00
CA ALA A 436 -20.51 12.67 -34.83
C ALA A 436 -21.75 12.33 -33.96
N GLY A 437 -22.68 13.28 -33.77
CA GLY A 437 -23.86 13.03 -32.92
C GLY A 437 -24.82 12.00 -33.52
N GLN A 438 -24.95 11.96 -34.86
CA GLN A 438 -25.88 11.05 -35.56
C GLN A 438 -25.60 9.57 -35.26
N ALA A 439 -24.34 9.16 -35.30
CA ALA A 439 -23.94 7.76 -35.08
C ALA A 439 -23.93 7.37 -33.59
N PHE A 440 -23.79 8.35 -32.68
CA PHE A 440 -23.52 8.13 -31.26
C PHE A 440 -24.54 7.20 -30.59
N TRP A 441 -25.84 7.48 -30.71
CA TRP A 441 -26.87 6.72 -29.99
C TRP A 441 -27.01 5.28 -30.50
N HIS A 442 -26.79 5.05 -31.80
CA HIS A 442 -26.77 3.70 -32.37
C HIS A 442 -25.58 2.88 -31.83
N ILE A 443 -24.41 3.50 -31.77
CA ILE A 443 -23.18 2.90 -31.23
C ILE A 443 -23.31 2.68 -29.72
N PHE A 444 -23.90 3.63 -28.98
CA PHE A 444 -24.16 3.50 -27.55
C PHE A 444 -25.09 2.33 -27.26
N GLY A 445 -26.23 2.24 -27.96
CA GLY A 445 -27.17 1.13 -27.82
C GLY A 445 -26.52 -0.23 -28.12
N TRP A 446 -25.72 -0.31 -29.19
CA TRP A 446 -24.95 -1.52 -29.48
C TRP A 446 -23.91 -1.82 -28.40
N THR A 447 -23.18 -0.82 -27.89
CA THR A 447 -22.17 -1.00 -26.84
C THR A 447 -22.78 -1.60 -25.57
N VAL A 448 -23.99 -1.17 -25.19
CA VAL A 448 -24.72 -1.75 -24.05
C VAL A 448 -25.07 -3.22 -24.31
N VAL A 449 -25.66 -3.52 -25.48
CA VAL A 449 -26.04 -4.89 -25.87
C VAL A 449 -24.80 -5.80 -25.94
N TRP A 450 -23.75 -5.34 -26.60
CA TRP A 450 -22.44 -5.98 -26.67
C TRP A 450 -21.92 -6.32 -25.27
N THR A 451 -21.86 -5.31 -24.39
CA THR A 451 -21.31 -5.46 -23.06
C THR A 451 -22.10 -6.48 -22.24
N LEU A 452 -23.43 -6.43 -22.29
CA LEU A 452 -24.29 -7.38 -21.57
C LEU A 452 -24.13 -8.80 -22.11
N LEU A 453 -24.24 -9.00 -23.42
CA LEU A 453 -24.21 -10.33 -24.02
C LEU A 453 -22.81 -10.97 -23.94
N ALA A 454 -21.77 -10.24 -24.33
CA ALA A 454 -20.39 -10.74 -24.35
C ALA A 454 -19.87 -11.04 -22.93
N SER A 455 -20.15 -10.15 -21.97
CA SER A 455 -19.75 -10.39 -20.57
C SER A 455 -20.53 -11.53 -19.95
N THR A 456 -21.86 -11.55 -20.12
CA THR A 456 -22.68 -12.63 -19.56
C THR A 456 -22.28 -13.98 -20.12
N LEU A 457 -22.00 -14.07 -21.43
CA LEU A 457 -21.55 -15.30 -22.06
C LEU A 457 -20.21 -15.76 -21.48
N ALA A 458 -19.21 -14.87 -21.39
CA ALA A 458 -17.91 -15.18 -20.79
C ALA A 458 -18.05 -15.64 -19.32
N ILE A 459 -18.91 -14.95 -18.56
CA ILE A 459 -19.17 -15.26 -17.15
C ILE A 459 -19.79 -16.65 -17.03
N VAL A 460 -20.90 -16.90 -17.74
CA VAL A 460 -21.63 -18.16 -17.70
C VAL A 460 -20.73 -19.33 -18.10
N LEU A 461 -19.98 -19.22 -19.20
CA LEU A 461 -19.05 -20.26 -19.63
C LEU A 461 -17.95 -20.50 -18.60
N GLY A 462 -17.34 -19.44 -18.07
CA GLY A 462 -16.27 -19.55 -17.08
C GLY A 462 -16.75 -20.21 -15.78
N PHE A 463 -17.95 -19.85 -15.33
CA PHE A 463 -18.61 -20.48 -14.19
C PHE A 463 -18.91 -21.95 -14.42
N ILE A 464 -19.52 -22.29 -15.56
CA ILE A 464 -19.86 -23.69 -15.90
C ILE A 464 -18.59 -24.53 -15.91
N PHE A 465 -17.54 -24.09 -16.61
CA PHE A 465 -16.28 -24.83 -16.66
C PHE A 465 -15.62 -24.94 -15.28
N ALA A 466 -15.70 -23.90 -14.45
CA ALA A 466 -15.13 -23.93 -13.10
C ALA A 466 -15.86 -24.95 -12.22
N LEU A 467 -17.19 -24.97 -12.25
CA LEU A 467 -18.00 -25.94 -11.51
C LEU A 467 -17.74 -27.37 -11.98
N LEU A 468 -17.61 -27.58 -13.31
CA LEU A 468 -17.31 -28.89 -13.88
C LEU A 468 -15.93 -29.40 -13.43
N VAL A 469 -14.86 -28.61 -13.60
CA VAL A 469 -13.49 -29.06 -13.27
C VAL A 469 -13.29 -29.25 -11.77
N ASN A 470 -13.92 -28.43 -10.93
CA ASN A 470 -13.77 -28.54 -9.48
C ASN A 470 -14.60 -29.69 -8.88
N ASN A 471 -15.58 -30.24 -9.60
CA ASN A 471 -16.36 -31.40 -9.16
C ASN A 471 -15.47 -32.62 -8.88
N GLU A 472 -15.64 -33.28 -7.72
CA GLU A 472 -14.83 -34.43 -7.30
C GLU A 472 -14.92 -35.64 -8.25
N ARG A 473 -16.02 -35.77 -9.00
CA ARG A 473 -16.25 -36.88 -9.93
C ARG A 473 -15.41 -36.79 -11.22
N VAL A 474 -14.89 -35.61 -11.56
CA VAL A 474 -14.12 -35.41 -12.80
C VAL A 474 -12.70 -35.95 -12.61
N LYS A 475 -12.35 -36.96 -13.41
CA LYS A 475 -10.98 -37.49 -13.54
C LYS A 475 -10.19 -36.63 -14.54
N GLY A 476 -8.87 -36.53 -14.37
CA GLY A 476 -8.02 -35.77 -15.29
C GLY A 476 -8.13 -34.25 -15.18
N LYS A 477 -8.51 -33.70 -14.02
CA LYS A 477 -8.72 -32.25 -13.79
C LYS A 477 -7.62 -31.34 -14.33
N LYS A 478 -6.35 -31.77 -14.25
CA LYS A 478 -5.20 -31.01 -14.78
C LYS A 478 -5.32 -30.77 -16.29
N PHE A 479 -5.72 -31.79 -17.06
CA PHE A 479 -5.87 -31.69 -18.51
C PHE A 479 -6.97 -30.69 -18.88
N PHE A 480 -8.16 -30.82 -18.30
CA PHE A 480 -9.26 -29.89 -18.53
C PHE A 480 -8.92 -28.46 -18.10
N ARG A 481 -8.26 -28.29 -16.95
CA ARG A 481 -7.80 -26.97 -16.50
C ARG A 481 -6.83 -26.32 -17.50
N THR A 482 -5.91 -27.09 -18.08
CA THR A 482 -5.00 -26.59 -19.11
C THR A 482 -5.76 -26.14 -20.37
N ILE A 483 -6.71 -26.96 -20.85
CA ILE A 483 -7.50 -26.63 -22.05
C ILE A 483 -8.33 -25.36 -21.83
N TYR A 484 -9.05 -25.24 -20.72
CA TYR A 484 -9.91 -24.09 -20.46
C TYR A 484 -9.14 -22.79 -20.17
N LEU A 485 -7.84 -22.89 -19.83
CA LEU A 485 -6.96 -21.72 -19.68
C LEU A 485 -6.25 -21.33 -20.98
N LEU A 486 -6.23 -22.21 -21.98
CA LEU A 486 -5.51 -22.00 -23.24
C LEU A 486 -5.92 -20.69 -23.96
N PRO A 487 -7.21 -20.31 -24.04
CA PRO A 487 -7.62 -19.06 -24.67
C PRO A 487 -6.97 -17.80 -24.08
N TRP A 488 -6.67 -17.82 -22.77
CA TRP A 488 -5.99 -16.71 -22.09
C TRP A 488 -4.47 -16.84 -22.13
N ALA A 489 -3.94 -18.05 -22.31
CA ALA A 489 -2.49 -18.28 -22.44
C ALA A 489 -1.93 -17.77 -23.77
N ILE A 490 -2.76 -17.73 -24.83
CA ILE A 490 -2.39 -17.20 -26.14
C ILE A 490 -2.68 -15.69 -26.16
N PRO A 491 -1.75 -14.85 -26.66
CA PRO A 491 -2.00 -13.42 -26.81
C PRO A 491 -3.27 -13.14 -27.63
N ALA A 492 -4.20 -12.38 -27.05
CA ALA A 492 -5.53 -12.18 -27.62
C ALA A 492 -5.51 -11.62 -29.05
N PHE A 493 -4.56 -10.72 -29.38
CA PHE A 493 -4.49 -10.13 -30.72
C PHE A 493 -4.27 -11.19 -31.81
N ILE A 494 -3.44 -12.21 -31.56
CA ILE A 494 -3.18 -13.31 -32.50
C ILE A 494 -4.48 -14.08 -32.73
N THR A 495 -5.18 -14.42 -31.64
CA THR A 495 -6.43 -15.18 -31.74
C THR A 495 -7.52 -14.40 -32.46
N ILE A 496 -7.67 -13.10 -32.18
CA ILE A 496 -8.66 -12.25 -32.83
C ILE A 496 -8.40 -12.17 -34.34
N MET A 497 -7.15 -11.93 -34.74
CA MET A 497 -6.76 -11.87 -36.15
C MET A 497 -6.92 -13.23 -36.84
N PHE A 498 -6.60 -14.32 -36.15
CA PHE A 498 -6.82 -15.68 -36.66
C PHE A 498 -8.30 -15.95 -36.95
N PHE A 499 -9.20 -15.66 -36.01
CA PHE A 499 -10.64 -15.79 -36.24
C PHE A 499 -11.16 -14.80 -37.29
N SER A 500 -10.58 -13.60 -37.41
CA SER A 500 -10.90 -12.66 -38.49
C SER A 500 -10.63 -13.26 -39.88
N ILE A 501 -9.50 -13.95 -40.04
CA ILE A 501 -9.16 -14.63 -41.30
C ILE A 501 -10.12 -15.80 -41.54
N MET A 502 -10.33 -16.66 -40.54
CA MET A 502 -11.19 -17.84 -40.67
C MET A 502 -12.66 -17.51 -41.00
N THR A 503 -13.13 -16.32 -40.60
CA THR A 503 -14.51 -15.85 -40.82
C THR A 503 -14.67 -14.94 -42.04
N SER A 504 -13.58 -14.70 -42.78
CA SER A 504 -13.65 -13.97 -44.05
C SER A 504 -14.38 -14.77 -45.12
N ARG A 505 -14.80 -14.12 -46.21
CA ARG A 505 -15.47 -14.78 -47.34
C ARG A 505 -14.52 -15.83 -47.96
N GLY A 506 -14.99 -17.08 -48.09
CA GLY A 506 -14.13 -18.21 -48.47
C GLY A 506 -13.21 -18.70 -47.34
N GLY A 507 -13.47 -18.28 -46.10
CA GLY A 507 -12.77 -18.78 -44.92
C GLY A 507 -13.35 -20.12 -44.46
N ILE A 508 -12.53 -20.85 -43.69
CA ILE A 508 -12.85 -22.20 -43.21
C ILE A 508 -14.18 -22.23 -42.44
N ILE A 509 -14.51 -21.20 -41.66
CA ILE A 509 -15.73 -21.21 -40.82
C ILE A 509 -17.00 -21.08 -41.69
N PRO A 510 -17.16 -20.05 -42.53
CA PRO A 510 -18.29 -19.99 -43.46
C PRO A 510 -18.41 -21.22 -44.36
N GLU A 511 -17.30 -21.73 -44.89
CA GLU A 511 -17.31 -22.90 -45.77
C GLU A 511 -17.74 -24.19 -45.06
N ALA A 512 -17.22 -24.44 -43.85
CA ALA A 512 -17.62 -25.59 -43.04
C ALA A 512 -19.09 -25.52 -42.61
N LEU A 513 -19.59 -24.33 -42.27
CA LEU A 513 -21.00 -24.16 -41.92
C LEU A 513 -21.91 -24.31 -43.14
N ASN A 514 -21.48 -23.84 -44.31
CA ASN A 514 -22.22 -24.04 -45.55
C ASN A 514 -22.28 -25.52 -45.93
N SER A 515 -21.17 -26.26 -45.84
CA SER A 515 -21.18 -27.70 -46.17
C SER A 515 -22.00 -28.56 -45.19
N LEU A 516 -22.03 -28.20 -43.90
CA LEU A 516 -22.77 -28.96 -42.88
C LEU A 516 -24.26 -28.63 -42.82
N PHE A 517 -24.63 -27.36 -43.03
CA PHE A 517 -26.00 -26.87 -42.81
C PHE A 517 -26.66 -26.28 -44.05
N ASN A 518 -25.96 -26.26 -45.20
CA ASN A 518 -26.43 -25.71 -46.47
C ASN A 518 -26.85 -24.22 -46.37
N VAL A 519 -26.10 -23.45 -45.56
CA VAL A 519 -26.33 -22.01 -45.29
C VAL A 519 -25.22 -21.16 -45.90
N ASN A 520 -25.59 -20.12 -46.64
CA ASN A 520 -24.62 -19.15 -47.18
C ASN A 520 -24.39 -18.01 -46.19
N LEU A 521 -23.32 -18.10 -45.39
CA LEU A 521 -22.97 -17.10 -44.39
C LEU A 521 -21.93 -16.12 -44.92
N ASP A 522 -22.18 -14.82 -44.76
CA ASP A 522 -21.24 -13.76 -45.04
C ASP A 522 -20.96 -12.97 -43.76
N ILE A 523 -20.18 -13.61 -42.87
CA ILE A 523 -20.06 -13.23 -41.46
C ILE A 523 -19.57 -11.79 -41.31
N LYS A 524 -18.60 -11.34 -42.12
CA LYS A 524 -17.97 -10.01 -42.00
C LYS A 524 -18.73 -8.89 -42.70
N ASN A 525 -19.60 -9.21 -43.66
CA ASN A 525 -20.38 -8.21 -44.40
C ASN A 525 -21.82 -8.06 -43.88
N ASN A 526 -22.30 -8.99 -43.06
CA ASN A 526 -23.60 -8.90 -42.41
C ASN A 526 -23.47 -8.41 -40.96
N THR A 527 -24.14 -7.30 -40.62
CA THR A 527 -24.10 -6.68 -39.28
C THR A 527 -24.46 -7.66 -38.16
N PHE A 528 -25.53 -8.44 -38.33
CA PHE A 528 -25.99 -9.38 -37.31
C PHE A 528 -24.97 -10.51 -37.11
N GLN A 529 -24.47 -11.09 -38.20
CA GLN A 529 -23.50 -12.19 -38.14
C GLN A 529 -22.16 -11.73 -37.55
N THR A 530 -21.67 -10.55 -37.93
CA THR A 530 -20.45 -9.95 -37.36
C THR A 530 -20.60 -9.77 -35.85
N ARG A 531 -21.70 -9.14 -35.42
CA ARG A 531 -22.01 -8.89 -34.01
C ARG A 531 -22.11 -10.18 -33.19
N ALA A 532 -22.77 -11.21 -33.73
CA ALA A 532 -22.87 -12.52 -33.10
C ALA A 532 -21.49 -13.20 -32.98
N MET A 533 -20.69 -13.18 -34.05
CA MET A 533 -19.34 -13.75 -34.05
C MET A 533 -18.42 -13.08 -33.02
N LEU A 534 -18.48 -11.75 -32.91
CA LEU A 534 -17.73 -11.01 -31.91
C LEU A 534 -18.11 -11.44 -30.48
N ILE A 535 -19.41 -11.64 -30.21
CA ILE A 535 -19.90 -12.07 -28.88
C ILE A 535 -19.36 -13.46 -28.55
N LEU A 536 -19.42 -14.38 -29.51
CA LEU A 536 -18.89 -15.74 -29.36
C LEU A 536 -17.38 -15.75 -29.14
N LEU A 537 -16.64 -14.95 -29.91
CA LEU A 537 -15.20 -14.78 -29.76
C LEU A 537 -14.85 -14.22 -28.38
N GLN A 538 -15.60 -13.23 -27.88
CA GLN A 538 -15.38 -12.70 -26.54
C GLN A 538 -15.77 -13.70 -25.44
N GLY A 539 -16.81 -14.53 -25.66
CA GLY A 539 -17.11 -15.65 -24.77
C GLY A 539 -15.94 -16.65 -24.72
N TRP A 540 -15.32 -16.94 -25.86
CA TRP A 540 -14.15 -17.82 -25.96
C TRP A 540 -12.91 -17.23 -25.27
N LEU A 541 -12.62 -15.95 -25.44
CA LEU A 541 -11.47 -15.30 -24.78
C LEU A 541 -11.71 -15.06 -23.28
N GLY A 542 -12.90 -14.55 -22.94
CA GLY A 542 -13.22 -14.06 -21.61
C GLY A 542 -13.50 -15.17 -20.60
N HIS A 543 -14.00 -16.34 -21.02
CA HIS A 543 -14.35 -17.40 -20.07
C HIS A 543 -13.15 -17.90 -19.28
N SER A 544 -11.95 -17.92 -19.86
CA SER A 544 -10.74 -18.43 -19.20
C SER A 544 -10.35 -17.62 -17.97
N TYR A 545 -10.52 -16.30 -18.03
CA TYR A 545 -10.30 -15.41 -16.89
C TYR A 545 -11.31 -15.69 -15.78
N ILE A 546 -12.61 -15.70 -16.10
CA ILE A 546 -13.66 -16.00 -15.13
C ILE A 546 -13.50 -17.41 -14.55
N PHE A 547 -13.15 -18.39 -15.38
CA PHE A 547 -12.85 -19.76 -14.98
C PHE A 547 -11.74 -19.83 -13.93
N LEU A 548 -10.62 -19.12 -14.16
CA LEU A 548 -9.48 -19.09 -13.25
C LEU A 548 -9.88 -18.50 -11.89
N LEU A 549 -10.57 -17.36 -11.90
CA LEU A 549 -11.01 -16.68 -10.69
C LEU A 549 -12.00 -17.51 -9.89
N THR A 550 -13.04 -18.01 -10.57
CA THR A 550 -14.07 -18.85 -9.96
C THR A 550 -13.47 -20.11 -9.36
N THR A 551 -12.49 -20.71 -10.04
CA THR A 551 -11.74 -21.87 -9.53
C THR A 551 -10.95 -21.54 -8.26
N GLY A 552 -10.32 -20.36 -8.19
CA GLY A 552 -9.61 -19.91 -6.99
C GLY A 552 -10.55 -19.75 -5.79
N VAL A 553 -11.71 -19.11 -6.00
CA VAL A 553 -12.73 -18.95 -4.97
C VAL A 553 -13.32 -20.28 -4.52
N LEU A 554 -13.64 -21.18 -5.46
CA LEU A 554 -14.14 -22.53 -5.15
C LEU A 554 -13.17 -23.32 -4.26
N GLN A 555 -11.86 -23.13 -4.46
CA GLN A 555 -10.82 -23.81 -3.66
C GLN A 555 -10.64 -23.21 -2.26
N ALA A 556 -11.08 -21.98 -2.04
CA ALA A 556 -11.02 -21.32 -0.73
C ALA A 556 -12.16 -21.74 0.21
N ILE A 557 -13.25 -22.32 -0.33
CA ILE A 557 -14.40 -22.75 0.49
C ILE A 557 -13.97 -23.94 1.36
N PRO A 558 -14.10 -23.85 2.71
CA PRO A 558 -13.77 -24.94 3.62
C PRO A 558 -14.57 -26.21 3.31
N LYS A 559 -13.92 -27.37 3.39
CA LYS A 559 -14.56 -28.67 3.12
C LYS A 559 -15.63 -29.02 4.15
N ASP A 560 -15.44 -28.57 5.38
CA ASP A 560 -16.30 -28.82 6.54
C ASP A 560 -17.75 -28.38 6.26
N LEU A 561 -17.97 -27.32 5.47
CA LEU A 561 -19.31 -26.89 5.04
C LEU A 561 -20.02 -27.94 4.16
N TYR A 562 -19.27 -28.61 3.28
CA TYR A 562 -19.81 -29.65 2.42
C TYR A 562 -20.02 -30.97 3.17
N GLU A 563 -19.21 -31.25 4.19
CA GLU A 563 -19.36 -32.40 5.08
C GLU A 563 -20.60 -32.23 5.97
N ALA A 564 -20.74 -31.08 6.64
CA ALA A 564 -21.92 -30.75 7.44
C ALA A 564 -23.21 -30.85 6.61
N ALA A 565 -23.23 -30.28 5.40
CA ALA A 565 -24.38 -30.39 4.51
C ALA A 565 -24.67 -31.84 4.08
N SER A 566 -23.64 -32.68 3.97
CA SER A 566 -23.83 -34.11 3.65
C SER A 566 -24.42 -34.88 4.84
N ILE A 567 -24.07 -34.51 6.06
CA ILE A 567 -24.66 -35.04 7.30
C ILE A 567 -26.14 -34.64 7.39
N ASP A 568 -26.49 -33.41 7.00
CA ASP A 568 -27.88 -32.91 6.93
C ASP A 568 -28.68 -33.49 5.74
N GLY A 569 -28.12 -34.45 4.99
CA GLY A 569 -28.80 -35.12 3.87
C GLY A 569 -28.86 -34.32 2.57
N ALA A 570 -28.08 -33.24 2.42
CA ALA A 570 -28.11 -32.42 1.21
C ALA A 570 -27.50 -33.16 0.00
N THR A 571 -28.32 -33.29 -1.06
CA THR A 571 -27.89 -33.82 -2.35
C THR A 571 -26.81 -32.95 -3.01
N GLY A 572 -26.06 -33.49 -3.98
CA GLY A 572 -25.01 -32.73 -4.67
C GLY A 572 -25.52 -31.46 -5.34
N PHE A 573 -26.71 -31.50 -5.94
CA PHE A 573 -27.33 -30.34 -6.58
C PHE A 573 -27.77 -29.28 -5.55
N GLN A 574 -28.35 -29.70 -4.42
CA GLN A 574 -28.67 -28.80 -3.32
C GLN A 574 -27.42 -28.12 -2.76
N ARG A 575 -26.32 -28.87 -2.56
CA ARG A 575 -25.02 -28.30 -2.13
C ARG A 575 -24.52 -27.27 -3.14
N THR A 576 -24.59 -27.55 -4.44
CA THR A 576 -24.18 -26.57 -5.47
C THR A 576 -25.04 -25.31 -5.47
N LEU A 577 -26.37 -25.42 -5.43
CA LEU A 577 -27.27 -24.27 -5.49
C LEU A 577 -27.35 -23.47 -4.18
N LYS A 578 -27.30 -24.13 -3.02
CA LYS A 578 -27.52 -23.49 -1.71
C LYS A 578 -26.24 -23.08 -1.01
N ILE A 579 -25.10 -23.71 -1.32
CA ILE A 579 -23.82 -23.43 -0.68
C ILE A 579 -22.84 -22.86 -1.70
N THR A 580 -22.49 -23.62 -2.74
CA THR A 580 -21.42 -23.25 -3.66
C THR A 580 -21.73 -21.96 -4.44
N ILE A 581 -22.85 -21.92 -5.16
CA ILE A 581 -23.19 -20.79 -6.04
C ILE A 581 -23.33 -19.48 -5.24
N PRO A 582 -24.06 -19.42 -4.11
CA PRO A 582 -24.18 -18.21 -3.31
C PRO A 582 -22.84 -17.72 -2.76
N LEU A 583 -22.01 -18.61 -2.19
CA LEU A 583 -20.70 -18.24 -1.64
C LEU A 583 -19.73 -17.74 -2.71
N VAL A 584 -19.74 -18.37 -3.88
CA VAL A 584 -18.89 -17.96 -5.00
C VAL A 584 -19.36 -16.63 -5.57
N LEU A 585 -20.65 -16.48 -5.84
CA LEU A 585 -21.22 -15.23 -6.38
C LEU A 585 -20.95 -14.05 -5.45
N PHE A 586 -21.10 -14.25 -4.13
CA PHE A 586 -20.76 -13.22 -3.15
C PHE A 586 -19.31 -12.74 -3.28
N GLN A 587 -18.36 -13.67 -3.39
CA GLN A 587 -16.94 -13.36 -3.46
C GLN A 587 -16.52 -12.76 -4.81
N ILE A 588 -17.11 -13.23 -5.92
CA ILE A 588 -16.70 -12.76 -7.26
C ILE A 588 -17.55 -11.61 -7.80
N ALA A 589 -18.67 -11.23 -7.16
CA ALA A 589 -19.53 -10.14 -7.61
C ALA A 589 -18.78 -8.83 -7.93
N PRO A 590 -17.83 -8.35 -7.11
CA PRO A 590 -17.01 -7.18 -7.45
C PRO A 590 -16.18 -7.36 -8.74
N MET A 591 -15.74 -8.58 -9.01
CA MET A 591 -14.95 -8.92 -10.20
C MET A 591 -15.82 -9.02 -11.45
N LEU A 592 -17.09 -9.40 -11.31
CA LEU A 592 -18.04 -9.39 -12.43
C LEU A 592 -18.25 -7.97 -12.96
N ILE A 593 -18.34 -6.96 -12.08
CA ILE A 593 -18.44 -5.54 -12.46
C ILE A 593 -17.23 -5.14 -13.32
N ASN A 594 -16.02 -5.60 -12.98
CA ASN A 594 -14.82 -5.37 -13.78
C ASN A 594 -14.94 -6.00 -15.17
N GLN A 595 -15.52 -7.20 -15.29
CA GLN A 595 -15.73 -7.86 -16.58
C GLN A 595 -16.67 -7.06 -17.50
N TYR A 596 -17.76 -6.52 -16.97
CA TYR A 596 -18.65 -5.63 -17.73
C TYR A 596 -17.94 -4.33 -18.12
N THR A 597 -17.21 -3.71 -17.19
CA THR A 597 -16.46 -2.47 -17.45
C THR A 597 -15.37 -2.67 -18.50
N PHE A 598 -14.70 -3.83 -18.48
CA PHE A 598 -13.71 -4.22 -19.48
C PHE A 598 -14.34 -4.36 -20.87
N ASN A 599 -15.45 -5.09 -20.99
CA ASN A 599 -16.09 -5.32 -22.29
C ASN A 599 -16.73 -4.07 -22.88
N PHE A 600 -17.18 -3.14 -22.05
CA PHE A 600 -17.65 -1.83 -22.49
C PHE A 600 -16.57 -1.04 -23.24
N ASN A 601 -15.30 -1.22 -22.84
CA ASN A 601 -14.15 -0.54 -23.42
C ASN A 601 -13.20 -1.49 -24.17
N ASN A 602 -13.69 -2.62 -24.68
CA ASN A 602 -12.86 -3.62 -25.34
C ASN A 602 -12.56 -3.23 -26.80
N PHE A 603 -11.68 -2.25 -26.97
CA PHE A 603 -11.26 -1.73 -28.27
C PHE A 603 -10.65 -2.82 -29.17
N SER A 604 -9.75 -3.63 -28.61
CA SER A 604 -8.91 -4.55 -29.38
C SER A 604 -9.69 -5.59 -30.16
N ILE A 605 -10.74 -6.19 -29.57
CA ILE A 605 -11.53 -7.22 -30.27
C ILE A 605 -12.29 -6.64 -31.46
N ILE A 606 -12.81 -5.43 -31.35
CA ILE A 606 -13.57 -4.78 -32.43
C ILE A 606 -12.63 -4.32 -33.54
N TYR A 607 -11.56 -3.61 -33.17
CA TYR A 607 -10.64 -3.03 -34.14
C TYR A 607 -9.86 -4.11 -34.91
N LEU A 608 -9.31 -5.12 -34.23
CA LEU A 608 -8.51 -6.16 -34.87
C LEU A 608 -9.34 -7.18 -35.66
N TYR A 609 -10.62 -7.36 -35.34
CA TYR A 609 -11.45 -8.31 -36.04
C TYR A 609 -11.84 -7.81 -37.44
N ASN A 610 -12.41 -6.61 -37.56
CA ASN A 610 -12.75 -6.04 -38.87
C ASN A 610 -12.89 -4.50 -38.83
N GLN A 611 -12.17 -3.83 -37.92
CA GLN A 611 -12.18 -2.38 -37.77
C GLN A 611 -13.59 -1.80 -37.56
N GLY A 612 -14.48 -2.52 -36.86
CA GLY A 612 -15.84 -2.05 -36.59
C GLY A 612 -16.84 -2.23 -37.74
N GLY A 613 -16.44 -2.86 -38.86
CA GLY A 613 -17.33 -3.13 -39.98
C GLY A 613 -18.48 -4.11 -39.65
N PRO A 614 -19.42 -4.37 -40.59
CA PRO A 614 -19.52 -3.74 -41.90
C PRO A 614 -19.95 -2.27 -41.80
N PHE A 615 -19.53 -1.45 -42.76
CA PHE A 615 -19.83 -0.03 -42.81
C PHE A 615 -21.21 0.22 -43.44
N ASN A 616 -22.03 1.03 -42.77
CA ASN A 616 -23.30 1.49 -43.30
C ASN A 616 -23.38 3.02 -43.18
N PRO A 617 -22.94 3.75 -44.22
CA PRO A 617 -22.89 5.21 -44.21
C PRO A 617 -24.24 5.89 -43.96
N GLN A 618 -25.36 5.24 -44.28
CA GLN A 618 -26.69 5.80 -44.07
C GLN A 618 -27.05 5.92 -42.59
N VAL A 619 -26.51 5.03 -41.74
CA VAL A 619 -26.84 4.96 -40.30
C VAL A 619 -25.71 5.53 -39.43
N TYR A 620 -24.46 5.28 -39.81
CA TYR A 620 -23.29 5.59 -38.97
C TYR A 620 -22.42 6.71 -39.55
N GLY A 621 -22.83 7.30 -40.68
CA GLY A 621 -22.00 8.22 -41.45
C GLY A 621 -20.71 7.56 -41.95
N ASN A 622 -19.77 8.37 -42.43
CA ASN A 622 -18.46 7.90 -42.87
C ASN A 622 -17.44 7.74 -41.72
N LEU A 623 -17.89 7.78 -40.46
CA LEU A 623 -17.03 7.82 -39.28
C LEU A 623 -17.01 6.51 -38.48
N ALA A 624 -18.01 5.64 -38.66
CA ALA A 624 -18.15 4.42 -37.87
C ALA A 624 -18.77 3.28 -38.69
N GLY A 625 -18.49 2.06 -38.27
CA GLY A 625 -19.12 0.85 -38.77
C GLY A 625 -20.17 0.30 -37.80
N SER A 626 -20.88 -0.72 -38.25
CA SER A 626 -22.03 -1.27 -37.51
C SER A 626 -21.67 -2.13 -36.31
N SER A 627 -20.42 -2.59 -36.16
CA SER A 627 -19.97 -3.31 -34.96
C SER A 627 -19.11 -2.46 -34.02
N ASP A 628 -18.84 -1.19 -34.37
CA ASP A 628 -18.11 -0.27 -33.51
C ASP A 628 -18.79 -0.11 -32.15
N ILE A 629 -17.98 -0.15 -31.10
CA ILE A 629 -18.39 0.25 -29.75
C ILE A 629 -17.86 1.66 -29.46
N LEU A 630 -18.33 2.28 -28.37
CA LEU A 630 -17.99 3.68 -28.08
C LEU A 630 -16.49 3.96 -28.06
N ILE A 631 -15.66 3.06 -27.54
CA ILE A 631 -14.20 3.28 -27.52
C ILE A 631 -13.56 3.19 -28.91
N SER A 632 -14.01 2.27 -29.78
CA SER A 632 -13.50 2.21 -31.16
C SER A 632 -14.00 3.39 -31.99
N TYR A 633 -15.21 3.86 -31.70
CA TYR A 633 -15.74 5.09 -32.26
C TYR A 633 -14.95 6.34 -31.83
N ILE A 634 -14.62 6.48 -30.54
CA ILE A 634 -13.75 7.56 -30.04
C ILE A 634 -12.40 7.53 -30.75
N TYR A 635 -11.82 6.33 -30.92
CA TYR A 635 -10.56 6.18 -31.63
C TYR A 635 -10.66 6.71 -33.06
N LYS A 636 -11.68 6.32 -33.83
CA LYS A 636 -11.88 6.83 -35.20
C LYS A 636 -12.11 8.33 -35.24
N LEU A 637 -12.91 8.86 -34.32
CA LEU A 637 -13.13 10.30 -34.19
C LEU A 637 -11.82 11.07 -33.96
N THR A 638 -11.00 10.60 -33.03
CA THR A 638 -9.81 11.34 -32.56
C THR A 638 -8.57 11.09 -33.41
N MET A 639 -8.31 9.83 -33.76
CA MET A 639 -7.07 9.43 -34.44
C MET A 639 -7.21 9.46 -35.97
N GLU A 640 -8.33 9.02 -36.52
CA GLU A 640 -8.52 8.99 -37.98
C GLU A 640 -9.10 10.30 -38.51
N SER A 641 -10.05 10.90 -37.76
CA SER A 641 -10.81 12.07 -38.21
C SER A 641 -10.49 13.36 -37.46
N GLN A 642 -9.57 13.36 -36.49
CA GLN A 642 -9.09 14.53 -35.73
C GLN A 642 -10.16 15.36 -34.97
N TYR A 643 -11.37 14.82 -34.73
CA TYR A 643 -12.40 15.42 -33.88
C TYR A 643 -12.09 15.20 -32.38
N GLN A 644 -11.02 15.83 -31.89
CA GLN A 644 -10.52 15.66 -30.51
C GLN A 644 -11.55 16.10 -29.45
N ALA A 645 -12.15 17.27 -29.61
CA ALA A 645 -13.08 17.82 -28.63
C ALA A 645 -14.36 16.98 -28.48
N ILE A 646 -14.96 16.54 -29.59
CA ILE A 646 -16.15 15.68 -29.55
C ILE A 646 -15.78 14.29 -29.02
N GLY A 647 -14.66 13.72 -29.45
CA GLY A 647 -14.18 12.44 -28.91
C GLY A 647 -13.92 12.50 -27.40
N ALA A 648 -13.36 13.59 -26.90
CA ALA A 648 -13.18 13.85 -25.48
C ALA A 648 -14.53 14.00 -24.74
N ALA A 649 -15.49 14.71 -25.33
CA ALA A 649 -16.85 14.85 -24.76
C ALA A 649 -17.56 13.49 -24.63
N VAL A 650 -17.47 12.65 -25.66
CA VAL A 650 -17.97 11.26 -25.61
C VAL A 650 -17.24 10.48 -24.51
N THR A 651 -15.92 10.57 -24.42
CA THR A 651 -15.10 9.89 -23.40
C THR A 651 -15.51 10.30 -21.97
N VAL A 652 -15.72 11.58 -21.72
CA VAL A 652 -16.15 12.07 -20.40
C VAL A 652 -17.56 11.58 -20.06
N PHE A 653 -18.48 11.67 -21.03
CA PHE A 653 -19.85 11.20 -20.85
C PHE A 653 -19.92 9.71 -20.48
N ILE A 654 -19.21 8.85 -21.23
CA ILE A 654 -19.19 7.40 -20.94
C ILE A 654 -18.50 7.11 -19.61
N SER A 655 -17.46 7.87 -19.27
CA SER A 655 -16.73 7.68 -18.00
C SER A 655 -17.64 7.97 -16.81
N ILE A 656 -18.43 9.04 -16.86
CA ILE A 656 -19.42 9.37 -15.81
C ILE A 656 -20.44 8.25 -15.65
N ILE A 657 -20.99 7.74 -16.76
CA ILE A 657 -21.95 6.63 -16.73
C ILE A 657 -21.32 5.38 -16.10
N LEU A 658 -20.10 5.01 -16.52
CA LEU A 658 -19.41 3.84 -15.98
C LEU A 658 -19.06 4.01 -14.50
N ILE A 659 -18.65 5.20 -14.07
CA ILE A 659 -18.38 5.51 -12.66
C ILE A 659 -19.66 5.34 -11.84
N ILE A 660 -20.79 5.87 -12.31
CA ILE A 660 -22.09 5.75 -11.63
C ILE A 660 -22.50 4.27 -11.51
N ILE A 661 -22.46 3.53 -12.62
CA ILE A 661 -22.83 2.10 -12.64
C ILE A 661 -21.90 1.30 -11.71
N SER A 662 -20.59 1.53 -11.79
CA SER A 662 -19.59 0.86 -10.97
C SER A 662 -19.79 1.19 -9.48
N TYR A 663 -20.00 2.47 -9.15
CA TYR A 663 -20.24 2.91 -7.78
C TYR A 663 -21.46 2.21 -7.17
N PHE A 664 -22.60 2.20 -7.88
CA PHE A 664 -23.79 1.49 -7.40
C PHE A 664 -23.58 -0.02 -7.34
N GLY A 665 -22.86 -0.60 -8.30
CA GLY A 665 -22.50 -2.02 -8.30
C GLY A 665 -21.67 -2.40 -7.08
N TYR A 666 -20.60 -1.65 -6.79
CA TYR A 666 -19.74 -1.88 -5.62
C TYR A 666 -20.47 -1.64 -4.31
N LYS A 667 -21.19 -0.52 -4.17
CA LYS A 667 -21.95 -0.18 -2.95
C LYS A 667 -23.01 -1.24 -2.61
N ASN A 668 -23.65 -1.82 -3.62
CA ASN A 668 -24.68 -2.83 -3.42
C ASN A 668 -24.12 -4.24 -3.27
N SER A 669 -22.85 -4.49 -3.62
CA SER A 669 -22.19 -5.77 -3.42
C SER A 669 -22.05 -6.06 -1.92
N SER A 670 -22.58 -7.19 -1.48
CA SER A 670 -22.54 -7.61 -0.08
C SER A 670 -21.11 -7.75 0.46
N ALA A 671 -20.14 -8.09 -0.41
CA ALA A 671 -18.72 -8.13 -0.07
C ALA A 671 -18.14 -6.76 0.35
N PHE A 672 -18.76 -5.64 -0.05
CA PHE A 672 -18.33 -4.28 0.34
C PHE A 672 -19.07 -3.77 1.58
N LYS A 673 -20.23 -4.33 1.93
CA LYS A 673 -21.02 -3.93 3.10
C LYS A 673 -20.53 -4.53 4.42
N GLU A 674 -19.79 -5.64 4.35
CA GLU A 674 -19.29 -6.37 5.52
C GLU A 674 -17.85 -5.97 5.93
N TYR A 675 -17.24 -5.00 5.24
CA TYR A 675 -15.90 -4.47 5.56
C TYR A 675 -15.93 -3.03 6.07
#